data_AF-A0AB74KFI2-F1
#
_entry.id   AF-A0AB74KFI2-F1
#
_cell.length_a   1.000
_cell.length_b   1.000
_cell.length_c   1.000
_cell.angle_alpha   90.00
_cell.angle_beta   90.00
_cell.angle_gamma   90.00
#
_symmetry.space_group_name_H-M   'P 1'
#
loop_
_entity.id
_entity.type
_entity.pdbx_description
1 polymer ?
#
loop_
_entity_poly.entity_id
_entity_poly.type
_entity_poly.pdbx_seq_one_letter_code
_entity_poly.pdbx_strand_id
1 'polypeptide(L)'
;MGREIVHIQTGQCGNQIGSKFWETLSEEHAIDGSGNYYGNLDQQLERINVYYNEAAEKKFVPRSVLVDLEPGTIETVKASPIGGLFRPDNMIFGQSSAGNNWAKGHYTEGAELVDQILDVTRREAENCDCLQGFQIAHSLGGGTGSGLGTLLISKIREEFPDRMMATFSVVPSPKVSDTVVEPYNAVLSVHQLVENSDLTFCIDNEALYDICFKTLKLSTPGYGDLNQLVSCVMSGITTCLRFPGQLNSDLRKLAVNMVPFPRLHFFMVGYAPLTAKGNAQYRAVSVPELTQQMFDAKNMMAASDPRHGRYLTVAAYFRGKVSMKEVEDQMQSVQNKNSAYFVEWIPNNIQTAHCDIAPKDTKMAVTFIGNTTSIQELFHRVNDQFSAMFRRKAFLHWYTGEGMDEMEFTEAESNMADLLSEYQQYENAGVEEEEYYEEEVMEEEVSKYKSPNHAFIELYTFKLVSVVTKLEVIGEEHGLDGAGNYHGNVSEQLERINVYYNEAQTGRYVPRAVLVDLEPGTMDAIKSSPLGDLFRPDNMVHGQSGAGNNWAKGHYTEGAELVDSVLDVVRKEAEGCDCLQGFQITHSLGGGTGSGMGTLLVSKIREEFPDRMMATFSVVPSPKVSDTVVEPYNAVLSVNQLVENSDETFCIDNEALYDICFRTLKLSTPTYGDLNHLVSIVMSGITTCLRFPGQLNSDLRKLAVNLVPFPRLHFFMLGYAPLTARGSQQYRAVSVPELTQQMFDARNMMAASDPRSGRYLTVAAYFRGKVSMKEVEDQMHNIQNKNSDYFVEWIPNNVQTALCNIAPKGSKMSATFIANTTAIQDLFKRVHDQFSAMFRRKAFLHWYTGEGMDEMEFTEAESNMQDLISEYQQYEAAGIDEDIEEEYIEEGAEEYIEEQ
;
A
#
# COMPACT_ATOMS: atom_id res chain seq x y z
N MET A 1 24.65 5.28 4.86
CA MET A 1 24.22 4.78 6.18
C MET A 1 24.19 3.27 6.15
N GLY A 2 24.57 2.66 7.28
CA GLY A 2 24.51 1.20 7.43
C GLY A 2 23.08 0.70 7.37
N ARG A 3 22.91 -0.56 6.96
CA ARG A 3 21.61 -1.23 6.89
C ARG A 3 21.80 -2.65 7.40
N GLU A 4 21.73 -2.83 8.70
CA GLU A 4 22.16 -4.05 9.39
C GLU A 4 21.07 -5.13 9.40
N ILE A 5 21.49 -6.40 9.46
CA ILE A 5 20.62 -7.57 9.61
C ILE A 5 21.11 -8.42 10.77
N VAL A 6 20.22 -8.76 11.70
CA VAL A 6 20.52 -9.71 12.79
C VAL A 6 20.17 -11.11 12.33
N HIS A 7 21.14 -12.01 12.33
CA HIS A 7 20.93 -13.40 11.92
C HIS A 7 20.77 -14.32 13.14
N ILE A 8 19.71 -15.10 13.19
CA ILE A 8 19.41 -16.01 14.31
C ILE A 8 19.39 -17.44 13.80
N GLN A 9 20.05 -18.35 14.51
CA GLN A 9 20.14 -19.76 14.16
C GLN A 9 19.54 -20.58 15.29
N THR A 10 18.49 -21.36 15.00
CA THR A 10 17.77 -22.11 16.04
C THR A 10 17.81 -23.62 15.77
N GLY A 11 18.17 -24.36 16.82
CA GLY A 11 18.24 -25.82 16.83
C GLY A 11 19.38 -26.41 15.99
N GLN A 12 19.48 -27.74 15.99
CA GLN A 12 20.60 -28.46 15.38
C GLN A 12 20.78 -28.15 13.89
N CYS A 13 19.72 -28.22 13.09
CA CYS A 13 19.77 -27.98 11.65
C CYS A 13 20.09 -26.51 11.33
N GLY A 14 19.43 -25.57 12.01
CA GLY A 14 19.64 -24.12 11.84
C GLY A 14 21.09 -23.72 12.12
N ASN A 15 21.66 -24.19 13.22
CA ASN A 15 23.07 -23.92 13.57
C ASN A 15 24.06 -24.54 12.57
N GLN A 16 23.79 -25.74 12.04
CA GLN A 16 24.68 -26.37 11.05
C GLN A 16 24.69 -25.63 9.71
N ILE A 17 23.51 -25.30 9.20
CA ILE A 17 23.36 -24.55 7.93
C ILE A 17 23.89 -23.13 8.10
N GLY A 18 23.53 -22.49 9.21
CA GLY A 18 23.99 -21.15 9.54
C GLY A 18 25.51 -21.05 9.72
N SER A 19 26.15 -22.06 10.33
CA SER A 19 27.61 -22.13 10.38
C SER A 19 28.23 -22.23 8.98
N LYS A 20 27.65 -23.05 8.10
CA LYS A 20 28.12 -23.15 6.70
C LYS A 20 27.86 -21.88 5.89
N PHE A 21 26.77 -21.17 6.17
CA PHE A 21 26.47 -19.85 5.61
C PHE A 21 27.54 -18.83 5.99
N TRP A 22 27.89 -18.73 7.28
CA TRP A 22 28.95 -17.82 7.74
C TRP A 22 30.34 -18.17 7.21
N GLU A 23 30.65 -19.46 7.06
CA GLU A 23 31.88 -19.90 6.39
C GLU A 23 31.92 -19.37 4.95
N THR A 24 30.83 -19.55 4.21
CA THR A 24 30.71 -19.09 2.82
C THR A 24 30.81 -17.57 2.71
N LEU A 25 30.10 -16.82 3.57
CA LEU A 25 30.16 -15.35 3.62
C LEU A 25 31.55 -14.84 3.97
N SER A 26 32.19 -15.43 4.98
CA SER A 26 33.53 -15.02 5.42
C SER A 26 34.54 -15.23 4.30
N GLU A 27 34.42 -16.33 3.55
CA GLU A 27 35.25 -16.55 2.37
C GLU A 27 34.99 -15.53 1.25
N GLU A 28 33.74 -15.14 0.99
CA GLU A 28 33.39 -14.13 -0.02
C GLU A 28 33.88 -12.72 0.34
N HIS A 29 33.83 -12.35 1.61
CA HIS A 29 34.36 -11.09 2.14
C HIS A 29 35.85 -11.16 2.51
N ALA A 30 36.52 -12.30 2.28
CA ALA A 30 37.93 -12.53 2.60
C ALA A 30 38.30 -12.23 4.07
N ILE A 31 37.49 -12.73 4.98
CA ILE A 31 37.66 -12.66 6.44
C ILE A 31 38.18 -14.03 6.92
N ASP A 32 39.27 -14.05 7.69
CA ASP A 32 39.82 -15.27 8.26
C ASP A 32 39.03 -15.74 9.51
N GLY A 33 39.30 -16.96 9.99
CA GLY A 33 38.66 -17.49 11.20
C GLY A 33 38.99 -16.73 12.50
N SER A 34 39.86 -15.72 12.45
CA SER A 34 40.17 -14.80 13.56
C SER A 34 39.51 -13.42 13.39
N GLY A 35 38.72 -13.23 12.32
CA GLY A 35 38.01 -11.99 12.02
C GLY A 35 38.83 -10.94 11.27
N ASN A 36 40.04 -11.26 10.79
CA ASN A 36 40.87 -10.30 10.06
C ASN A 36 40.58 -10.35 8.55
N TYR A 37 40.48 -9.18 7.93
CA TYR A 37 40.37 -9.06 6.48
C TYR A 37 41.73 -9.28 5.80
N TYR A 38 41.79 -10.22 4.85
CA TYR A 38 42.96 -10.51 4.01
C TYR A 38 42.69 -10.29 2.52
N GLY A 39 41.51 -9.75 2.17
CA GLY A 39 41.11 -9.47 0.80
C GLY A 39 41.85 -8.30 0.16
N ASN A 40 41.57 -8.13 -1.12
CA ASN A 40 42.24 -7.18 -2.00
C ASN A 40 41.27 -6.42 -2.93
N LEU A 41 39.96 -6.54 -2.69
CA LEU A 41 38.90 -5.82 -3.41
C LEU A 41 38.12 -4.93 -2.44
N ASP A 42 38.12 -3.63 -2.68
CA ASP A 42 37.42 -2.65 -1.83
C ASP A 42 35.90 -2.91 -1.75
N GLN A 43 35.31 -3.43 -2.83
CA GLN A 43 33.88 -3.82 -2.88
C GLN A 43 33.50 -4.87 -1.83
N GLN A 44 34.45 -5.65 -1.30
CA GLN A 44 34.20 -6.62 -0.22
C GLN A 44 33.96 -5.95 1.13
N LEU A 45 34.48 -4.73 1.33
CA LEU A 45 34.34 -3.99 2.58
C LEU A 45 33.21 -2.96 2.55
N GLU A 46 32.73 -2.59 1.36
CA GLU A 46 31.79 -1.48 1.17
C GLU A 46 30.46 -1.64 1.93
N ARG A 47 29.94 -2.87 2.04
CA ARG A 47 28.70 -3.20 2.79
C ARG A 47 28.90 -4.35 3.77
N ILE A 48 30.12 -4.48 4.31
CA ILE A 48 30.44 -5.55 5.27
C ILE A 48 29.64 -5.42 6.57
N ASN A 49 29.26 -4.19 6.94
CA ASN A 49 28.51 -3.86 8.15
C ASN A 49 27.08 -4.45 8.16
N VAL A 50 26.54 -4.87 7.01
CA VAL A 50 25.21 -5.51 6.93
C VAL A 50 25.15 -6.76 7.81
N TYR A 51 26.21 -7.57 7.82
CA TYR A 51 26.27 -8.84 8.56
C TYR A 51 27.37 -8.88 9.63
N TYR A 52 28.37 -8.01 9.58
CA TYR A 52 29.49 -8.02 10.52
C TYR A 52 29.56 -6.73 11.32
N ASN A 53 29.78 -6.86 12.62
CA ASN A 53 30.19 -5.80 13.52
C ASN A 53 31.69 -5.54 13.38
N GLU A 54 32.09 -4.29 13.17
CA GLU A 54 33.50 -3.90 13.24
C GLU A 54 33.91 -3.68 14.70
N ALA A 55 34.74 -4.58 15.22
CA ALA A 55 35.34 -4.46 16.55
C ALA A 55 36.69 -3.72 16.49
N ALA A 56 37.27 -3.45 17.67
CA ALA A 56 38.60 -2.86 17.78
C ALA A 56 39.65 -3.63 16.95
N GLU A 57 40.58 -2.90 16.32
CA GLU A 57 41.63 -3.43 15.44
C GLU A 57 41.18 -3.92 14.04
N LYS A 58 40.03 -3.45 13.52
CA LYS A 58 39.46 -3.89 12.22
C LYS A 58 39.16 -5.40 12.17
N LYS A 59 38.72 -5.95 13.31
CA LYS A 59 38.24 -7.33 13.39
C LYS A 59 36.75 -7.34 13.14
N PHE A 60 36.31 -8.17 12.20
CA PHE A 60 34.91 -8.30 11.83
C PHE A 60 34.29 -9.50 12.55
N VAL A 61 33.20 -9.26 13.26
CA VAL A 61 32.51 -10.26 14.07
C VAL A 61 31.08 -10.42 13.57
N PRO A 62 30.61 -11.64 13.23
CA PRO A 62 29.25 -11.90 12.77
C PRO A 62 28.19 -11.36 13.74
N ARG A 63 27.20 -10.65 13.20
CA ARG A 63 25.97 -10.26 13.91
C ARG A 63 25.00 -11.44 13.94
N SER A 64 25.35 -12.45 14.74
CA SER A 64 24.59 -13.68 14.85
C SER A 64 24.26 -14.07 16.28
N VAL A 65 23.07 -14.62 16.49
CA VAL A 65 22.61 -15.26 17.73
C VAL A 65 22.43 -16.76 17.47
N LEU A 66 23.13 -17.59 18.23
CA LEU A 66 23.09 -19.05 18.10
C LEU A 66 22.31 -19.62 19.27
N VAL A 67 21.28 -20.38 18.96
CA VAL A 67 20.32 -20.90 19.95
C VAL A 67 20.14 -22.39 19.76
N ASP A 68 20.25 -23.15 20.84
CA ASP A 68 19.79 -24.54 20.89
C ASP A 68 19.33 -24.90 22.31
N LEU A 69 18.38 -25.81 22.46
CA LEU A 69 18.04 -26.35 23.78
C LEU A 69 19.09 -27.38 24.24
N GLU A 70 19.87 -27.94 23.30
CA GLU A 70 20.96 -28.86 23.59
C GLU A 70 22.36 -28.21 23.51
N PRO A 71 23.26 -28.47 24.47
CA PRO A 71 24.60 -27.89 24.46
C PRO A 71 25.52 -28.48 23.37
N GLY A 72 25.27 -29.73 22.93
CA GLY A 72 26.16 -30.47 22.04
C GLY A 72 26.31 -29.85 20.64
N THR A 73 25.25 -29.21 20.13
CA THR A 73 25.29 -28.49 18.85
C THR A 73 26.26 -27.32 18.91
N ILE A 74 26.16 -26.50 19.97
CA ILE A 74 26.99 -25.32 20.16
C ILE A 74 28.45 -25.70 20.38
N GLU A 75 28.74 -26.79 21.11
CA GLU A 75 30.10 -27.30 21.25
C GLU A 75 30.71 -27.71 19.90
N THR A 76 29.90 -28.30 19.02
CA THR A 76 30.33 -28.65 17.66
C THR A 76 30.64 -27.41 16.82
N VAL A 77 29.83 -26.36 16.94
CA VAL A 77 30.08 -25.07 16.26
C VAL A 77 31.34 -24.39 16.81
N LYS A 78 31.55 -24.41 18.13
CA LYS A 78 32.78 -23.89 18.78
C LYS A 78 34.03 -24.63 18.33
N ALA A 79 33.93 -25.95 18.11
CA ALA A 79 35.02 -26.77 17.60
C ALA A 79 35.28 -26.60 16.09
N SER A 80 34.37 -25.93 15.37
CA SER A 80 34.51 -25.69 13.93
C SER A 80 35.61 -24.65 13.63
N PRO A 81 36.14 -24.60 12.38
CA PRO A 81 37.19 -23.65 12.01
C PRO A 81 36.82 -22.17 12.20
N ILE A 82 35.53 -21.84 12.13
CA ILE A 82 34.98 -20.49 12.33
C ILE A 82 34.42 -20.29 13.74
N GLY A 83 34.54 -21.27 14.64
CA GLY A 83 33.96 -21.20 15.99
C GLY A 83 34.50 -20.05 16.82
N GLY A 84 35.76 -19.65 16.60
CA GLY A 84 36.39 -18.50 17.24
C GLY A 84 35.96 -17.13 16.70
N LEU A 85 35.20 -17.10 15.61
CA LEU A 85 34.71 -15.88 14.97
C LEU A 85 33.46 -15.34 15.68
N PHE A 86 32.63 -16.23 16.23
CA PHE A 86 31.37 -15.87 16.89
C PHE A 86 31.58 -15.33 18.30
N ARG A 87 30.71 -14.39 18.74
CA ARG A 87 30.72 -13.90 20.12
C ARG A 87 30.27 -14.99 21.09
N PRO A 88 31.04 -15.32 22.14
CA PRO A 88 30.61 -16.28 23.15
C PRO A 88 29.31 -15.89 23.85
N ASP A 89 29.08 -14.59 24.04
CA ASP A 89 27.89 -14.03 24.70
C ASP A 89 26.60 -14.20 23.86
N ASN A 90 26.74 -14.46 22.56
CA ASN A 90 25.61 -14.65 21.65
C ASN A 90 25.28 -16.14 21.43
N MET A 91 25.95 -17.04 22.14
CA MET A 91 25.68 -18.47 22.11
C MET A 91 24.87 -18.87 23.33
N ILE A 92 23.58 -19.12 23.11
CA ILE A 92 22.62 -19.39 24.15
C ILE A 92 22.21 -20.85 24.03
N PHE A 93 22.30 -21.59 25.12
CA PHE A 93 21.90 -22.98 25.13
C PHE A 93 21.20 -23.42 26.41
N GLY A 94 20.23 -24.30 26.24
CA GLY A 94 19.53 -24.98 27.34
C GLY A 94 20.32 -26.15 27.93
N GLN A 95 19.74 -26.79 28.94
CA GLN A 95 20.25 -28.05 29.52
C GLN A 95 19.42 -29.27 29.11
N SER A 96 18.23 -29.04 28.55
CA SER A 96 17.22 -30.05 28.24
C SER A 96 16.97 -30.14 26.74
N SER A 97 16.67 -31.32 26.22
CA SER A 97 16.31 -31.48 24.80
C SER A 97 14.81 -31.33 24.57
N ALA A 98 14.41 -30.68 23.47
CA ALA A 98 13.03 -30.73 22.99
C ALA A 98 12.61 -32.12 22.48
N GLY A 99 13.55 -33.04 22.19
CA GLY A 99 13.26 -34.42 21.81
C GLY A 99 12.36 -34.58 20.58
N ASN A 100 12.52 -33.72 19.57
CA ASN A 100 11.66 -33.64 18.38
C ASN A 100 10.17 -33.37 18.67
N ASN A 101 9.86 -32.72 19.79
CA ASN A 101 8.51 -32.30 20.14
C ASN A 101 8.38 -30.78 20.03
N TRP A 102 7.53 -30.31 19.12
CA TRP A 102 7.25 -28.89 18.91
C TRP A 102 6.67 -28.21 20.17
N ALA A 103 5.73 -28.86 20.86
CA ALA A 103 5.08 -28.29 22.05
C ALA A 103 6.09 -28.04 23.19
N LYS A 104 7.12 -28.89 23.32
CA LYS A 104 8.21 -28.64 24.27
C LYS A 104 9.03 -27.41 23.91
N GLY A 105 9.33 -27.26 22.63
CA GLY A 105 10.04 -26.09 22.12
C GLY A 105 9.23 -24.80 22.24
N HIS A 106 7.90 -24.87 22.12
CA HIS A 106 7.05 -23.69 22.07
C HIS A 106 6.49 -23.28 23.45
N TYR A 107 6.02 -24.24 24.27
CA TYR A 107 5.29 -23.93 25.50
C TYR A 107 6.08 -24.17 26.80
N THR A 108 7.05 -25.08 26.80
CA THR A 108 7.76 -25.47 28.05
C THR A 108 9.21 -25.03 28.04
N GLU A 109 10.13 -25.88 27.60
CA GLU A 109 11.58 -25.65 27.68
C GLU A 109 12.04 -24.43 26.86
N GLY A 110 11.43 -24.18 25.69
CA GLY A 110 11.78 -23.02 24.89
C GLY A 110 11.23 -21.71 25.44
N ALA A 111 10.04 -21.73 26.05
CA ALA A 111 9.45 -20.56 26.71
C ALA A 111 10.29 -20.10 27.92
N GLU A 112 10.98 -21.01 28.61
CA GLU A 112 11.92 -20.64 29.68
C GLU A 112 13.19 -19.97 29.16
N LEU A 113 13.62 -20.28 27.92
CA LEU A 113 14.86 -19.76 27.32
C LEU A 113 14.63 -18.52 26.46
N VAL A 114 13.41 -18.28 25.97
CA VAL A 114 13.09 -17.22 24.99
C VAL A 114 13.48 -15.84 25.49
N ASP A 115 13.25 -15.51 26.77
CA ASP A 115 13.58 -14.20 27.33
C ASP A 115 15.07 -13.90 27.27
N GLN A 116 15.92 -14.90 27.54
CA GLN A 116 17.38 -14.75 27.43
C GLN A 116 17.80 -14.52 25.98
N ILE A 117 17.14 -15.18 25.03
CA ILE A 117 17.39 -15.02 23.59
C ILE A 117 16.98 -13.62 23.14
N LEU A 118 15.82 -13.15 23.58
CA LEU A 118 15.33 -11.81 23.27
C LEU A 118 16.25 -10.74 23.86
N ASP A 119 16.76 -10.90 25.08
CA ASP A 119 17.73 -9.96 25.68
C ASP A 119 19.00 -9.81 24.83
N VAL A 120 19.53 -10.92 24.30
CA VAL A 120 20.69 -10.88 23.38
C VAL A 120 20.31 -10.29 22.03
N THR A 121 19.14 -10.64 21.51
CA THR A 121 18.63 -10.14 20.23
C THR A 121 18.43 -8.63 20.27
N ARG A 122 17.84 -8.09 21.36
CA ARG A 122 17.73 -6.65 21.63
C ARG A 122 19.09 -5.98 21.66
N ARG A 123 20.05 -6.55 22.40
CA ARG A 123 21.40 -6.00 22.46
C ARG A 123 22.06 -5.92 21.09
N GLU A 124 21.88 -6.92 20.23
CA GLU A 124 22.39 -6.86 18.87
C GLU A 124 21.59 -5.89 17.97
N ALA A 125 20.29 -5.72 18.20
CA ALA A 125 19.46 -4.74 17.51
C ALA A 125 19.83 -3.28 17.89
N GLU A 126 20.03 -2.99 19.18
CA GLU A 126 20.49 -1.69 19.69
C GLU A 126 21.90 -1.32 19.22
N ASN A 127 22.73 -2.32 18.89
CA ASN A 127 24.05 -2.12 18.30
C ASN A 127 24.01 -1.91 16.77
N CYS A 128 22.83 -1.81 16.16
CA CYS A 128 22.68 -1.45 14.75
C CYS A 128 22.46 0.06 14.63
N ASP A 129 22.99 0.68 13.57
CA ASP A 129 22.67 2.07 13.25
C ASP A 129 21.25 2.15 12.65
N CYS A 130 20.93 1.24 11.71
CA CYS A 130 19.60 1.14 11.10
C CYS A 130 19.27 -0.34 10.79
N LEU A 131 18.52 -0.97 11.70
CA LEU A 131 18.11 -2.37 11.56
C LEU A 131 17.10 -2.55 10.41
N GLN A 132 17.44 -3.36 9.41
CA GLN A 132 16.51 -3.76 8.35
C GLN A 132 15.49 -4.80 8.83
N GLY A 133 15.96 -5.76 9.63
CA GLY A 133 15.18 -6.93 9.99
C GLY A 133 16.01 -8.10 10.50
N PHE A 134 15.32 -9.22 10.68
CA PHE A 134 15.84 -10.46 11.23
C PHE A 134 15.85 -11.57 10.18
N GLN A 135 16.90 -12.38 10.20
CA GLN A 135 17.02 -13.58 9.37
C GLN A 135 17.14 -14.82 10.23
N ILE A 136 16.16 -15.71 10.16
CA ILE A 136 16.10 -16.90 11.03
C ILE A 136 16.35 -18.16 10.19
N ALA A 137 17.37 -18.93 10.57
CA ALA A 137 17.65 -20.23 9.97
C ALA A 137 17.25 -21.36 10.92
N HIS A 138 16.30 -22.19 10.48
CA HIS A 138 15.71 -23.24 11.31
C HIS A 138 15.16 -24.42 10.50
N SER A 139 14.73 -25.47 11.19
CA SER A 139 14.06 -26.62 10.57
C SER A 139 12.68 -26.81 11.15
N LEU A 140 11.71 -27.09 10.28
CA LEU A 140 10.31 -27.29 10.65
C LEU A 140 10.04 -28.69 11.22
N GLY A 141 10.91 -29.66 10.98
CA GLY A 141 10.73 -31.06 11.42
C GLY A 141 11.20 -31.35 12.85
N GLY A 142 12.13 -30.54 13.38
CA GLY A 142 12.69 -30.72 14.72
C GLY A 142 11.72 -30.37 15.85
N GLY A 143 12.21 -30.31 17.09
CA GLY A 143 11.46 -29.75 18.24
C GLY A 143 11.94 -28.34 18.61
N THR A 144 13.26 -28.15 18.70
CA THR A 144 13.87 -26.85 19.01
C THR A 144 13.74 -25.87 17.84
N GLY A 145 14.22 -26.24 16.65
CA GLY A 145 14.22 -25.34 15.50
C GLY A 145 12.81 -24.89 15.09
N SER A 146 11.83 -25.78 15.25
CA SER A 146 10.45 -25.55 14.88
C SER A 146 9.69 -24.80 15.99
N GLY A 147 9.56 -25.39 17.18
CA GLY A 147 8.77 -24.85 18.30
C GLY A 147 9.36 -23.57 18.86
N LEU A 148 10.63 -23.60 19.30
CA LEU A 148 11.32 -22.42 19.83
C LEU A 148 11.58 -21.39 18.71
N GLY A 149 11.87 -21.85 17.48
CA GLY A 149 12.05 -20.94 16.35
C GLY A 149 10.79 -20.12 16.03
N THR A 150 9.62 -20.76 16.00
CA THR A 150 8.35 -20.07 15.75
C THR A 150 7.89 -19.21 16.92
N LEU A 151 8.13 -19.63 18.16
CA LEU A 151 7.92 -18.78 19.34
C LEU A 151 8.76 -17.51 19.25
N LEU A 152 10.03 -17.65 18.86
CA LEU A 152 10.93 -16.51 18.72
C LEU A 152 10.49 -15.57 17.60
N ILE A 153 10.03 -16.10 16.47
CA ILE A 153 9.49 -15.30 15.37
C ILE A 153 8.30 -14.45 15.85
N SER A 154 7.33 -15.05 16.54
CA SER A 154 6.17 -14.36 17.10
C SER A 154 6.59 -13.27 18.09
N LYS A 155 7.49 -13.59 19.03
CA LYS A 155 7.96 -12.62 20.03
C LYS A 155 8.76 -11.47 19.43
N ILE A 156 9.58 -11.72 18.42
CA ILE A 156 10.29 -10.67 17.70
C ILE A 156 9.30 -9.80 16.91
N ARG A 157 8.26 -10.39 16.30
CA ARG A 157 7.21 -9.62 15.60
C ARG A 157 6.41 -8.73 16.54
N GLU A 158 6.11 -9.20 17.75
CA GLU A 158 5.49 -8.38 18.81
C GLU A 158 6.37 -7.20 19.24
N GLU A 159 7.68 -7.40 19.36
CA GLU A 159 8.60 -6.37 19.86
C GLU A 159 9.10 -5.42 18.76
N PHE A 160 9.21 -5.90 17.53
CA PHE A 160 9.72 -5.18 16.36
C PHE A 160 8.77 -5.33 15.16
N PRO A 161 7.53 -4.79 15.23
CA PRO A 161 6.52 -4.95 14.18
C PRO A 161 6.96 -4.40 12.82
N ASP A 162 7.70 -3.28 12.81
CA ASP A 162 8.09 -2.57 11.58
C ASP A 162 9.35 -3.13 10.93
N ARG A 163 9.89 -4.24 11.43
CA ARG A 163 11.14 -4.83 10.95
C ARG A 163 10.86 -6.10 10.16
N MET A 164 11.57 -6.27 9.04
CA MET A 164 11.35 -7.40 8.13
C MET A 164 11.76 -8.72 8.78
N MET A 165 10.93 -9.74 8.66
CA MET A 165 11.17 -11.09 9.15
C MET A 165 11.36 -12.06 7.98
N ALA A 166 12.60 -12.52 7.78
CA ALA A 166 12.94 -13.49 6.75
C ALA A 166 13.37 -14.83 7.36
N THR A 167 12.83 -15.94 6.89
CA THR A 167 13.16 -17.28 7.38
C THR A 167 13.73 -18.18 6.29
N PHE A 168 14.77 -18.94 6.65
CA PHE A 168 15.29 -20.06 5.87
C PHE A 168 14.82 -21.34 6.53
N SER A 169 13.75 -21.90 5.98
CA SER A 169 12.97 -22.97 6.61
C SER A 169 13.21 -24.30 5.93
N VAL A 170 13.88 -25.21 6.65
CA VAL A 170 14.13 -26.57 6.14
C VAL A 170 12.93 -27.48 6.43
N VAL A 171 12.27 -27.89 5.35
CA VAL A 171 11.12 -28.78 5.35
C VAL A 171 11.59 -30.24 5.52
N PRO A 172 10.95 -31.01 6.41
CA PRO A 172 11.31 -32.41 6.62
C PRO A 172 11.00 -33.30 5.42
N SER A 173 11.71 -34.42 5.31
CA SER A 173 11.42 -35.47 4.34
C SER A 173 11.68 -36.87 4.91
N PRO A 174 10.77 -37.83 4.68
CA PRO A 174 10.92 -39.21 5.13
C PRO A 174 12.07 -39.98 4.45
N LYS A 175 12.67 -39.43 3.37
CA LYS A 175 13.85 -40.05 2.74
C LYS A 175 15.14 -39.79 3.50
N VAL A 176 15.18 -38.71 4.28
CA VAL A 176 16.39 -38.19 4.92
C VAL A 176 16.36 -38.37 6.44
N SER A 177 15.17 -38.35 7.05
CA SER A 177 14.98 -38.53 8.48
C SER A 177 14.08 -39.72 8.81
N ASP A 178 14.45 -40.43 9.89
CA ASP A 178 13.70 -41.56 10.45
C ASP A 178 12.68 -41.12 11.52
N THR A 179 12.58 -39.83 11.82
CA THR A 179 11.68 -39.31 12.86
C THR A 179 10.24 -39.29 12.35
N VAL A 180 9.34 -39.96 13.07
CA VAL A 180 7.95 -40.13 12.63
C VAL A 180 7.04 -38.92 12.91
N VAL A 181 7.41 -38.04 13.86
CA VAL A 181 6.56 -36.91 14.30
C VAL A 181 6.82 -35.60 13.55
N GLU A 182 7.75 -35.57 12.59
CA GLU A 182 8.10 -34.37 11.83
C GLU A 182 6.91 -33.69 11.14
N PRO A 183 5.91 -34.41 10.57
CA PRO A 183 4.75 -33.76 9.98
C PRO A 183 3.92 -32.95 10.98
N TYR A 184 3.80 -33.37 12.25
CA TYR A 184 3.14 -32.57 13.29
C TYR A 184 3.89 -31.26 13.51
N ASN A 185 5.20 -31.35 13.72
CA ASN A 185 6.03 -30.17 13.97
C ASN A 185 6.00 -29.20 12.79
N ALA A 186 5.99 -29.72 11.56
CA ALA A 186 5.98 -28.92 10.35
C ALA A 186 4.66 -28.17 10.14
N VAL A 187 3.50 -28.84 10.29
CA VAL A 187 2.18 -28.18 10.13
C VAL A 187 2.00 -27.07 11.17
N LEU A 188 2.31 -27.36 12.44
CA LEU A 188 2.24 -26.35 13.52
C LEU A 188 3.17 -25.17 13.26
N SER A 189 4.36 -25.43 12.71
CA SER A 189 5.30 -24.35 12.41
C SER A 189 4.88 -23.50 11.22
N VAL A 190 4.35 -24.12 10.17
CA VAL A 190 3.86 -23.38 8.98
C VAL A 190 2.70 -22.48 9.38
N HIS A 191 1.77 -22.95 10.21
CA HIS A 191 0.69 -22.12 10.74
C HIS A 191 1.24 -20.80 11.35
N GLN A 192 2.28 -20.88 12.17
CA GLN A 192 2.92 -19.70 12.77
C GLN A 192 3.68 -18.84 11.75
N LEU A 193 4.29 -19.46 10.73
CA LEU A 193 5.03 -18.75 9.68
C LEU A 193 4.12 -17.98 8.73
N VAL A 194 2.92 -18.47 8.45
CA VAL A 194 1.92 -17.79 7.61
C VAL A 194 1.59 -16.41 8.16
N GLU A 195 1.47 -16.28 9.48
CA GLU A 195 1.04 -15.03 10.12
C GLU A 195 2.21 -14.12 10.51
N ASN A 196 3.36 -14.68 10.93
CA ASN A 196 4.41 -13.91 11.59
C ASN A 196 5.69 -13.68 10.76
N SER A 197 5.78 -14.26 9.56
CA SER A 197 6.95 -14.05 8.68
C SER A 197 6.58 -13.28 7.43
N ASP A 198 7.47 -12.42 6.93
CA ASP A 198 7.23 -11.67 5.68
C ASP A 198 7.82 -12.41 4.47
N LEU A 199 8.90 -13.17 4.67
CA LEU A 199 9.59 -13.93 3.61
C LEU A 199 10.00 -15.30 4.14
N THR A 200 9.51 -16.38 3.52
CA THR A 200 9.93 -17.74 3.89
C THR A 200 10.54 -18.48 2.71
N PHE A 201 11.84 -18.75 2.78
CA PHE A 201 12.56 -19.54 1.78
C PHE A 201 12.47 -21.02 2.13
N CYS A 202 11.67 -21.76 1.36
CA CYS A 202 11.43 -23.18 1.57
C CYS A 202 12.57 -24.02 1.00
N ILE A 203 13.22 -24.80 1.86
CA ILE A 203 14.32 -25.69 1.50
C ILE A 203 13.91 -27.12 1.86
N ASP A 204 13.81 -28.00 0.87
CA ASP A 204 13.38 -29.38 1.06
C ASP A 204 14.56 -30.36 1.05
N ASN A 205 14.70 -31.11 2.14
CA ASN A 205 15.69 -32.17 2.25
C ASN A 205 15.54 -33.26 1.17
N GLU A 206 14.32 -33.52 0.69
CA GLU A 206 14.08 -34.46 -0.42
C GLU A 206 14.74 -34.00 -1.72
N ALA A 207 14.52 -32.74 -2.08
CA ALA A 207 15.06 -32.14 -3.30
C ALA A 207 16.58 -32.03 -3.22
N LEU A 208 17.12 -31.59 -2.07
CA LEU A 208 18.56 -31.53 -1.84
C LEU A 208 19.22 -32.91 -2.01
N TYR A 209 18.64 -33.95 -1.43
CA TYR A 209 19.14 -35.31 -1.56
C TYR A 209 19.12 -35.77 -3.03
N ASP A 210 18.02 -35.52 -3.74
CA ASP A 210 17.86 -35.87 -5.14
C ASP A 210 18.86 -35.13 -6.04
N ILE A 211 19.15 -33.85 -5.78
CA ILE A 211 20.18 -33.08 -6.48
C ILE A 211 21.56 -33.68 -6.25
N CYS A 212 21.93 -33.96 -4.99
CA CYS A 212 23.21 -34.55 -4.66
C CYS A 212 23.40 -35.93 -5.32
N PHE A 213 22.37 -36.78 -5.27
CA PHE A 213 22.44 -38.14 -5.79
C PHE A 213 22.34 -38.19 -7.32
N LYS A 214 21.33 -37.54 -7.91
CA LYS A 214 21.03 -37.63 -9.34
C LYS A 214 21.86 -36.66 -10.18
N THR A 215 22.05 -35.42 -9.73
CA THR A 215 22.72 -34.36 -10.51
C THR A 215 24.22 -34.31 -10.23
N LEU A 216 24.62 -34.26 -8.95
CA LEU A 216 26.04 -34.22 -8.56
C LEU A 216 26.73 -35.59 -8.58
N LYS A 217 25.96 -36.69 -8.73
CA LYS A 217 26.43 -38.08 -8.81
C LYS A 217 27.18 -38.55 -7.57
N LEU A 218 26.78 -38.06 -6.39
CA LEU A 218 27.28 -38.56 -5.11
C LEU A 218 26.59 -39.88 -4.77
N SER A 219 27.35 -40.92 -4.46
CA SER A 219 26.80 -42.25 -4.17
C SER A 219 26.03 -42.33 -2.86
N THR A 220 26.45 -41.53 -1.87
CA THR A 220 25.87 -41.47 -0.51
C THR A 220 25.96 -40.02 -0.02
N PRO A 221 24.98 -39.16 -0.36
CA PRO A 221 24.94 -37.79 0.12
C PRO A 221 24.83 -37.74 1.65
N GLY A 222 25.67 -36.95 2.31
CA GLY A 222 25.56 -36.67 3.75
C GLY A 222 25.07 -35.23 4.01
N TYR A 223 24.69 -34.92 5.26
CA TYR A 223 24.25 -33.57 5.65
C TYR A 223 25.26 -32.46 5.31
N GLY A 224 26.56 -32.76 5.33
CA GLY A 224 27.58 -31.79 4.89
C GLY A 224 27.45 -31.38 3.41
N ASP A 225 27.05 -32.30 2.53
CA ASP A 225 26.83 -32.00 1.11
C ASP A 225 25.54 -31.20 0.90
N LEU A 226 24.48 -31.54 1.65
CA LEU A 226 23.20 -30.81 1.62
C LEU A 226 23.39 -29.37 2.12
N ASN A 227 24.06 -29.20 3.26
CA ASN A 227 24.32 -27.89 3.86
C ASN A 227 25.18 -27.00 2.94
N GLN A 228 26.06 -27.58 2.12
CA GLN A 228 26.83 -26.83 1.13
C GLN A 228 25.94 -26.25 0.02
N LEU A 229 24.89 -26.96 -0.40
CA LEU A 229 23.93 -26.42 -1.37
C LEU A 229 23.10 -25.31 -0.75
N VAL A 230 22.65 -25.51 0.49
CA VAL A 230 21.89 -24.48 1.21
C VAL A 230 22.70 -23.21 1.42
N SER A 231 23.98 -23.32 1.81
CA SER A 231 24.84 -22.15 2.00
C SER A 231 25.07 -21.38 0.69
N CYS A 232 25.19 -22.07 -0.45
CA CYS A 232 25.27 -21.43 -1.77
C CYS A 232 24.02 -20.59 -2.08
N VAL A 233 22.83 -21.13 -1.80
CA VAL A 233 21.55 -20.46 -2.03
C VAL A 233 21.39 -19.25 -1.10
N MET A 234 21.64 -19.42 0.21
CA MET A 234 21.58 -18.33 1.18
C MET A 234 22.56 -17.20 0.84
N SER A 235 23.79 -17.54 0.42
CA SER A 235 24.76 -16.56 -0.08
C SER A 235 24.23 -15.84 -1.32
N GLY A 236 23.64 -16.59 -2.26
CA GLY A 236 23.02 -16.08 -3.47
C GLY A 236 21.91 -15.05 -3.21
N ILE A 237 20.93 -15.40 -2.37
CA ILE A 237 19.79 -14.53 -2.01
C ILE A 237 20.26 -13.25 -1.34
N THR A 238 21.28 -13.35 -0.47
CA THR A 238 21.79 -12.20 0.30
C THR A 238 22.81 -11.36 -0.48
N THR A 239 23.11 -11.70 -1.73
CA THR A 239 24.13 -11.01 -2.54
C THR A 239 23.79 -9.52 -2.75
N CYS A 240 22.53 -9.19 -3.05
CA CYS A 240 22.08 -7.81 -3.29
C CYS A 240 22.13 -6.93 -2.03
N LEU A 241 22.15 -7.56 -0.85
CA LEU A 241 22.27 -6.88 0.43
C LEU A 241 23.75 -6.59 0.73
N ARG A 242 24.63 -7.58 0.50
CA ARG A 242 26.05 -7.58 0.86
C ARG A 242 26.98 -6.85 -0.09
N PHE A 243 26.59 -6.71 -1.35
CA PHE A 243 27.38 -6.03 -2.36
C PHE A 243 26.58 -4.90 -2.99
N PRO A 244 27.24 -3.82 -3.42
CA PRO A 244 26.55 -2.73 -4.12
C PRO A 244 25.95 -3.25 -5.44
N GLY A 245 24.66 -2.99 -5.64
CA GLY A 245 23.90 -3.37 -6.83
C GLY A 245 22.74 -2.40 -7.08
N GLN A 246 22.25 -2.34 -8.32
CA GLN A 246 21.24 -1.36 -8.75
C GLN A 246 19.80 -1.71 -8.33
N LEU A 247 19.49 -2.99 -8.06
CA LEU A 247 18.14 -3.50 -7.80
C LEU A 247 18.09 -4.32 -6.49
N ASN A 248 17.00 -4.22 -5.72
CA ASN A 248 16.75 -4.95 -4.46
C ASN A 248 17.82 -4.74 -3.38
N SER A 249 18.04 -3.48 -3.01
CA SER A 249 19.06 -3.03 -2.06
C SER A 249 18.79 -3.34 -0.57
N ASP A 250 17.59 -3.80 -0.23
CA ASP A 250 17.13 -4.06 1.14
C ASP A 250 16.07 -5.17 1.16
N LEU A 251 15.83 -5.74 2.35
CA LEU A 251 14.86 -6.82 2.55
C LEU A 251 13.41 -6.38 2.27
N ARG A 252 13.07 -5.12 2.57
CA ARG A 252 11.72 -4.58 2.37
C ARG A 252 11.36 -4.48 0.88
N LYS A 253 12.25 -3.97 0.04
CA LYS A 253 12.08 -3.96 -1.42
C LYS A 253 11.99 -5.36 -2.00
N LEU A 254 12.76 -6.30 -1.47
CA LEU A 254 12.64 -7.71 -1.89
C LEU A 254 11.22 -8.23 -1.61
N ALA A 255 10.67 -7.95 -0.43
CA ALA A 255 9.32 -8.38 -0.08
C ALA A 255 8.25 -7.76 -0.97
N VAL A 256 8.25 -6.43 -1.12
CA VAL A 256 7.29 -5.70 -1.95
C VAL A 256 7.27 -6.21 -3.40
N ASN A 257 8.43 -6.62 -3.92
CA ASN A 257 8.56 -7.10 -5.29
C ASN A 257 8.18 -8.58 -5.48
N MET A 258 8.25 -9.40 -4.42
CA MET A 258 8.11 -10.84 -4.52
C MET A 258 6.81 -11.37 -3.91
N VAL A 259 6.20 -10.63 -2.98
CA VAL A 259 4.99 -11.03 -2.25
C VAL A 259 3.83 -10.17 -2.74
N PRO A 260 3.02 -10.66 -3.71
CA PRO A 260 1.82 -9.96 -4.14
C PRO A 260 0.71 -10.03 -3.08
N PHE A 261 0.65 -11.11 -2.31
CA PHE A 261 -0.35 -11.34 -1.27
C PHE A 261 0.33 -11.73 0.05
N PRO A 262 -0.06 -11.15 1.20
CA PRO A 262 0.65 -11.33 2.47
C PRO A 262 0.86 -12.78 2.91
N ARG A 263 -0.12 -13.68 2.68
CA ARG A 263 -0.04 -15.11 3.05
C ARG A 263 0.77 -15.96 2.07
N LEU A 264 1.02 -15.47 0.86
CA LEU A 264 1.70 -16.21 -0.22
C LEU A 264 3.16 -15.80 -0.36
N HIS A 265 3.90 -15.86 0.75
CA HIS A 265 5.31 -15.48 0.89
C HIS A 265 6.27 -16.67 0.99
N PHE A 266 5.82 -17.87 0.62
CA PHE A 266 6.66 -19.07 0.58
C PHE A 266 7.35 -19.20 -0.79
N PHE A 267 8.68 -19.06 -0.79
CA PHE A 267 9.47 -19.09 -2.02
C PHE A 267 10.12 -20.44 -2.27
N MET A 268 10.09 -20.84 -3.54
CA MET A 268 10.92 -21.88 -4.09
C MET A 268 12.28 -21.31 -4.48
N VAL A 269 13.35 -21.92 -4.00
CA VAL A 269 14.71 -21.45 -4.27
C VAL A 269 15.47 -22.42 -5.17
N GLY A 270 16.36 -21.88 -6.00
CA GLY A 270 17.19 -22.64 -6.93
C GLY A 270 18.58 -22.04 -7.07
N TYR A 271 19.54 -22.86 -7.50
CA TYR A 271 20.91 -22.40 -7.73
C TYR A 271 21.49 -23.06 -8.97
N ALA A 272 22.21 -22.29 -9.78
CA ALA A 272 22.98 -22.80 -10.89
C ALA A 272 24.34 -22.08 -10.97
N PRO A 273 25.41 -22.76 -11.41
CA PRO A 273 25.44 -24.10 -11.99
C PRO A 273 25.54 -25.22 -10.95
N LEU A 274 24.84 -26.33 -11.19
CA LEU A 274 24.98 -27.58 -10.42
C LEU A 274 25.75 -28.60 -11.27
N THR A 275 27.07 -28.63 -11.11
CA THR A 275 27.95 -29.53 -11.87
C THR A 275 28.75 -30.45 -10.96
N ALA A 276 28.76 -31.75 -11.27
CA ALA A 276 29.63 -32.71 -10.60
C ALA A 276 31.11 -32.31 -10.74
N LYS A 277 31.89 -32.49 -9.66
CA LYS A 277 33.31 -32.08 -9.57
C LYS A 277 34.19 -32.58 -10.74
N GLY A 278 33.88 -33.76 -11.30
CA GLY A 278 34.62 -34.34 -12.44
C GLY A 278 34.30 -33.70 -13.81
N ASN A 279 33.14 -33.05 -13.95
CA ASN A 279 32.68 -32.45 -15.21
C ASN A 279 32.83 -30.92 -15.24
N ALA A 280 33.12 -30.29 -14.10
CA ALA A 280 33.24 -28.84 -13.97
C ALA A 280 34.31 -28.22 -14.90
N GLN A 281 35.39 -28.94 -15.21
CA GLN A 281 36.47 -28.45 -16.08
C GLN A 281 36.12 -28.45 -17.58
N TYR A 282 35.13 -29.24 -18.01
CA TYR A 282 34.80 -29.45 -19.42
C TYR A 282 33.56 -28.68 -19.88
N ARG A 283 32.78 -28.11 -18.95
CA ARG A 283 31.54 -27.38 -19.25
C ARG A 283 31.79 -25.87 -19.29
N ALA A 284 31.54 -25.26 -20.44
CA ALA A 284 31.56 -23.81 -20.56
C ALA A 284 30.24 -23.24 -20.00
N VAL A 285 30.29 -22.65 -18.81
CA VAL A 285 29.12 -21.96 -18.24
C VAL A 285 28.86 -20.69 -19.05
N SER A 286 27.64 -20.52 -19.56
CA SER A 286 27.18 -19.33 -20.31
C SER A 286 25.85 -18.83 -19.74
N VAL A 287 25.48 -17.57 -19.99
CA VAL A 287 24.21 -16.98 -19.51
C VAL A 287 22.99 -17.79 -19.99
N PRO A 288 22.89 -18.23 -21.25
CA PRO A 288 21.79 -19.11 -21.69
C PRO A 288 21.75 -20.45 -20.95
N GLU A 289 22.91 -21.08 -20.71
CA GLU A 289 22.97 -22.35 -19.97
C GLU A 289 22.58 -22.21 -18.50
N LEU A 290 22.95 -21.09 -17.86
CA LEU A 290 22.55 -20.79 -16.50
C LEU A 290 21.04 -20.55 -16.42
N THR A 291 20.50 -19.74 -17.33
CA THR A 291 19.07 -19.44 -17.40
C THR A 291 18.25 -20.71 -17.65
N GLN A 292 18.70 -21.60 -18.54
CA GLN A 292 18.01 -22.87 -18.79
C GLN A 292 18.06 -23.82 -17.58
N GLN A 293 19.19 -23.90 -16.88
CA GLN A 293 19.31 -24.70 -15.66
C GLN A 293 18.45 -24.15 -14.53
N MET A 294 18.33 -22.83 -14.44
CA MET A 294 17.58 -22.15 -13.40
C MET A 294 16.10 -22.56 -13.40
N PHE A 295 15.49 -22.69 -14.58
CA PHE A 295 14.08 -23.12 -14.75
C PHE A 295 13.91 -24.64 -14.90
N ASP A 296 14.96 -25.45 -14.68
CA ASP A 296 14.84 -26.91 -14.68
C ASP A 296 14.35 -27.38 -13.31
N ALA A 297 13.23 -28.12 -13.28
CA ALA A 297 12.65 -28.67 -12.06
C ALA A 297 13.65 -29.48 -11.22
N LYS A 298 14.65 -30.10 -11.87
CA LYS A 298 15.70 -30.87 -11.20
C LYS A 298 16.68 -30.05 -10.37
N ASN A 299 16.71 -28.73 -10.56
CA ASN A 299 17.62 -27.82 -9.86
C ASN A 299 16.90 -26.98 -8.80
N MET A 300 15.60 -27.21 -8.61
CA MET A 300 14.82 -26.60 -7.54
C MET A 300 15.12 -27.29 -6.21
N MET A 301 15.25 -26.49 -5.16
CA MET A 301 15.55 -26.97 -3.81
C MET A 301 14.29 -27.26 -3.00
N ALA A 302 13.09 -27.10 -3.58
CA ALA A 302 11.84 -27.64 -3.06
C ALA A 302 11.39 -28.79 -3.97
N ALA A 303 10.89 -29.91 -3.42
CA ALA A 303 10.47 -31.05 -4.22
C ALA A 303 9.07 -30.84 -4.80
N SER A 304 8.98 -29.90 -5.73
CA SER A 304 7.77 -29.59 -6.49
C SER A 304 8.16 -29.33 -7.95
N ASP A 305 7.36 -29.78 -8.91
CA ASP A 305 7.62 -29.45 -10.32
C ASP A 305 7.02 -28.07 -10.63
N PRO A 306 7.82 -27.05 -10.99
CA PRO A 306 7.28 -25.73 -11.33
C PRO A 306 6.34 -25.73 -12.53
N ARG A 307 6.33 -26.80 -13.34
CA ARG A 307 5.43 -26.94 -14.49
C ARG A 307 4.01 -27.33 -14.10
N HIS A 308 3.80 -27.81 -12.88
CA HIS A 308 2.47 -28.13 -12.38
C HIS A 308 1.70 -26.90 -11.88
N GLY A 309 2.38 -25.75 -11.73
CA GLY A 309 1.74 -24.50 -11.34
C GLY A 309 2.17 -23.32 -12.20
N ARG A 310 1.92 -22.11 -11.70
CA ARG A 310 2.31 -20.85 -12.34
C ARG A 310 3.17 -20.01 -11.40
N TYR A 311 4.16 -19.33 -11.97
CA TYR A 311 4.97 -18.34 -11.26
C TYR A 311 4.18 -17.05 -11.09
N LEU A 312 3.94 -16.66 -9.84
CA LEU A 312 3.45 -15.34 -9.44
C LEU A 312 4.52 -14.29 -9.71
N THR A 313 5.67 -14.44 -9.07
CA THR A 313 6.83 -13.55 -9.19
C THR A 313 8.13 -14.36 -9.24
N VAL A 314 9.14 -13.84 -9.93
CA VAL A 314 10.46 -14.48 -10.05
C VAL A 314 11.54 -13.44 -9.87
N ALA A 315 12.53 -13.73 -9.04
CA ALA A 315 13.79 -13.00 -8.96
C ALA A 315 14.96 -13.91 -9.35
N ALA A 316 15.83 -13.40 -10.24
CA ALA A 316 17.04 -14.07 -10.68
C ALA A 316 18.27 -13.20 -10.40
N TYR A 317 19.16 -13.68 -9.55
CA TYR A 317 20.37 -12.95 -9.13
C TYR A 317 21.60 -13.55 -9.81
N PHE A 318 22.06 -12.87 -10.86
CA PHE A 318 23.26 -13.23 -11.60
C PHE A 318 24.51 -12.71 -10.90
N ARG A 319 25.51 -13.57 -10.75
CA ARG A 319 26.79 -13.25 -10.13
C ARG A 319 27.94 -13.51 -11.09
N GLY A 320 28.93 -12.62 -11.07
CA GLY A 320 30.12 -12.67 -11.92
C GLY A 320 30.03 -11.75 -13.14
N LYS A 321 31.03 -11.86 -14.02
CA LYS A 321 31.12 -11.00 -15.21
C LYS A 321 30.14 -11.45 -16.29
N VAL A 322 28.93 -10.89 -16.27
CA VAL A 322 27.88 -11.13 -17.26
C VAL A 322 27.46 -9.82 -17.95
N SER A 323 26.96 -9.92 -19.17
CA SER A 323 26.38 -8.79 -19.89
C SER A 323 24.90 -8.66 -19.51
N MET A 324 24.49 -7.54 -18.90
CA MET A 324 23.10 -7.31 -18.51
C MET A 324 22.13 -7.44 -19.68
N LYS A 325 22.51 -6.93 -20.85
CA LYS A 325 21.73 -7.09 -22.08
C LYS A 325 21.48 -8.56 -22.43
N GLU A 326 22.50 -9.41 -22.29
CA GLU A 326 22.35 -10.84 -22.59
C GLU A 326 21.44 -11.52 -21.56
N VAL A 327 21.52 -11.12 -20.29
CA VAL A 327 20.64 -11.60 -19.22
C VAL A 327 19.18 -11.24 -19.52
N GLU A 328 18.90 -9.97 -19.79
CA GLU A 328 17.55 -9.48 -20.13
C GLU A 328 16.99 -10.19 -21.37
N ASP A 329 17.78 -10.28 -22.45
CA ASP A 329 17.39 -10.98 -23.69
C ASP A 329 17.05 -12.47 -23.41
N GLN A 330 17.83 -13.16 -22.55
CA GLN A 330 17.57 -14.56 -22.21
C GLN A 330 16.35 -14.73 -21.31
N MET A 331 16.16 -13.86 -20.31
CA MET A 331 15.01 -13.93 -19.41
C MET A 331 13.71 -13.66 -20.17
N GLN A 332 13.70 -12.66 -21.06
CA GLN A 332 12.57 -12.39 -21.94
C GLN A 332 12.31 -13.55 -22.92
N SER A 333 13.37 -14.19 -23.43
CA SER A 333 13.25 -15.39 -24.28
C SER A 333 12.59 -16.56 -23.54
N VAL A 334 12.90 -16.75 -22.25
CA VAL A 334 12.27 -17.78 -21.43
C VAL A 334 10.82 -17.43 -21.15
N GLN A 335 10.52 -16.21 -20.72
CA GLN A 335 9.16 -15.75 -20.47
C GLN A 335 8.26 -15.94 -21.71
N ASN A 336 8.74 -15.55 -22.90
CA ASN A 336 7.99 -15.70 -24.15
C ASN A 336 7.79 -17.16 -24.58
N LYS A 337 8.74 -18.05 -24.30
CA LYS A 337 8.61 -19.49 -24.63
C LYS A 337 7.69 -20.24 -23.68
N ASN A 338 7.63 -19.77 -22.44
CA ASN A 338 7.00 -20.44 -21.30
C ASN A 338 5.87 -19.58 -20.70
N SER A 339 5.24 -18.70 -21.50
CA SER A 339 4.27 -17.72 -21.00
C SER A 339 3.13 -18.35 -20.19
N ALA A 340 2.69 -19.54 -20.58
CA ALA A 340 1.65 -20.31 -19.86
C ALA A 340 2.01 -20.68 -18.41
N TYR A 341 3.30 -20.66 -18.04
CA TYR A 341 3.76 -20.94 -16.67
C TYR A 341 3.98 -19.67 -15.85
N PHE A 342 3.72 -18.48 -16.40
CA PHE A 342 3.73 -17.21 -15.68
C PHE A 342 2.30 -16.69 -15.61
N VAL A 343 1.88 -16.12 -14.48
CA VAL A 343 0.58 -15.44 -14.45
C VAL A 343 0.61 -14.19 -15.32
N GLU A 344 -0.48 -13.99 -16.05
CA GLU A 344 -0.60 -12.90 -17.04
C GLU A 344 -1.03 -11.57 -16.38
N TRP A 345 -1.72 -11.63 -15.24
CA TRP A 345 -2.25 -10.47 -14.51
C TRP A 345 -1.20 -9.72 -13.66
N ILE A 346 -0.01 -10.28 -13.45
CA ILE A 346 1.15 -9.55 -12.92
C ILE A 346 2.07 -9.17 -14.09
N PRO A 347 1.99 -7.94 -14.63
CA PRO A 347 2.87 -7.53 -15.71
C PRO A 347 4.33 -7.44 -15.20
N ASN A 348 5.28 -7.87 -16.03
CA ASN A 348 6.72 -7.81 -15.73
C ASN A 348 7.12 -8.49 -14.40
N ASN A 349 6.54 -9.65 -14.11
CA ASN A 349 6.78 -10.42 -12.87
C ASN A 349 8.18 -11.05 -12.72
N ILE A 350 9.10 -10.82 -13.65
CA ILE A 350 10.49 -11.30 -13.59
C ILE A 350 11.42 -10.13 -13.27
N GLN A 351 12.10 -10.23 -12.13
CA GLN A 351 13.15 -9.32 -11.72
C GLN A 351 14.52 -9.95 -11.89
N THR A 352 15.46 -9.18 -12.44
CA THR A 352 16.85 -9.60 -12.58
C THR A 352 17.76 -8.65 -11.82
N ALA A 353 18.64 -9.20 -10.97
CA ALA A 353 19.72 -8.43 -10.36
C ALA A 353 21.06 -9.00 -10.76
N HIS A 354 22.09 -8.16 -10.69
CA HIS A 354 23.45 -8.52 -11.06
C HIS A 354 24.46 -8.02 -10.04
N CYS A 355 25.45 -8.86 -9.78
CA CYS A 355 26.62 -8.54 -8.99
C CYS A 355 27.90 -8.98 -9.73
N ASP A 356 28.90 -8.10 -9.80
CA ASP A 356 30.19 -8.41 -10.44
C ASP A 356 31.01 -9.47 -9.69
N ILE A 357 30.77 -9.64 -8.39
CA ILE A 357 31.52 -10.55 -7.53
C ILE A 357 30.94 -11.96 -7.67
N ALA A 358 31.69 -12.80 -8.39
CA ALA A 358 31.39 -14.21 -8.54
C ALA A 358 31.67 -14.97 -7.22
N PRO A 359 30.97 -16.08 -6.96
CA PRO A 359 31.31 -17.01 -5.89
C PRO A 359 32.71 -17.61 -6.11
N LYS A 360 33.35 -18.10 -5.04
CA LYS A 360 34.75 -18.58 -5.07
C LYS A 360 34.98 -19.74 -6.05
N ASP A 361 34.04 -20.69 -6.13
CA ASP A 361 34.20 -21.92 -6.90
C ASP A 361 33.73 -21.82 -8.36
N THR A 362 33.02 -20.74 -8.72
CA THR A 362 32.39 -20.59 -10.04
C THR A 362 32.64 -19.19 -10.61
N LYS A 363 32.91 -19.11 -11.92
CA LYS A 363 33.11 -17.81 -12.58
C LYS A 363 31.82 -17.01 -12.75
N MET A 364 30.71 -17.74 -12.86
CA MET A 364 29.36 -17.20 -12.98
C MET A 364 28.40 -18.13 -12.24
N ALA A 365 27.42 -17.55 -11.59
CA ALA A 365 26.34 -18.27 -10.93
C ALA A 365 25.04 -17.48 -11.06
N VAL A 366 23.92 -18.15 -10.90
CA VAL A 366 22.61 -17.54 -10.78
C VAL A 366 21.86 -18.17 -9.62
N THR A 367 21.22 -17.34 -8.82
CA THR A 367 20.32 -17.77 -7.76
C THR A 367 18.90 -17.42 -8.15
N PHE A 368 17.99 -18.37 -7.96
CA PHE A 368 16.60 -18.26 -8.31
C PHE A 368 15.75 -18.17 -7.05
N ILE A 369 14.81 -17.25 -7.06
CA ILE A 369 13.75 -17.14 -6.07
C ILE A 369 12.46 -17.07 -6.88
N GLY A 370 11.59 -18.06 -6.74
CA GLY A 370 10.30 -18.11 -7.42
C GLY A 370 9.19 -18.19 -6.40
N ASN A 371 8.25 -17.26 -6.48
CA ASN A 371 6.94 -17.42 -5.87
C ASN A 371 6.06 -18.16 -6.88
N THR A 372 5.72 -19.41 -6.60
CA THR A 372 5.03 -20.30 -7.55
C THR A 372 3.95 -21.07 -6.84
N THR A 373 2.79 -21.21 -7.49
CA THR A 373 1.66 -21.97 -6.93
C THR A 373 2.00 -23.44 -6.74
N SER A 374 2.96 -23.98 -7.50
CA SER A 374 3.43 -25.36 -7.37
C SER A 374 4.00 -25.72 -6.00
N ILE A 375 4.34 -24.72 -5.16
CA ILE A 375 4.77 -24.96 -3.77
C ILE A 375 3.68 -25.70 -2.96
N GLN A 376 2.42 -25.65 -3.41
CA GLN A 376 1.32 -26.42 -2.83
C GLN A 376 1.58 -27.93 -2.78
N GLU A 377 2.35 -28.50 -3.71
CA GLU A 377 2.70 -29.94 -3.68
C GLU A 377 3.50 -30.30 -2.41
N LEU A 378 4.39 -29.41 -1.99
CA LEU A 378 5.19 -29.58 -0.78
C LEU A 378 4.29 -29.57 0.45
N PHE A 379 3.36 -28.63 0.53
CA PHE A 379 2.41 -28.51 1.63
C PHE A 379 1.40 -29.66 1.65
N HIS A 380 0.87 -30.09 0.49
CA HIS A 380 0.02 -31.27 0.36
C HIS A 380 0.71 -32.52 0.90
N ARG A 381 1.98 -32.74 0.55
CA ARG A 381 2.76 -33.90 1.04
C ARG A 381 2.88 -33.90 2.56
N VAL A 382 3.15 -32.74 3.17
CA VAL A 382 3.26 -32.60 4.63
C VAL A 382 1.89 -32.80 5.28
N ASN A 383 0.84 -32.20 4.72
CA ASN A 383 -0.53 -32.29 5.22
C ASN A 383 -1.07 -33.73 5.17
N ASP A 384 -0.86 -34.46 4.07
CA ASP A 384 -1.30 -35.85 3.94
C ASP A 384 -0.69 -36.76 5.01
N GLN A 385 0.59 -36.54 5.32
CA GLN A 385 1.30 -37.28 6.37
C GLN A 385 0.78 -36.90 7.76
N PHE A 386 0.54 -35.60 7.99
CA PHE A 386 -0.11 -35.10 9.21
C PHE A 386 -1.48 -35.73 9.41
N SER A 387 -2.39 -35.62 8.44
CA SER A 387 -3.77 -36.13 8.54
C SER A 387 -3.79 -37.66 8.71
N ALA A 388 -2.83 -38.38 8.13
CA ALA A 388 -2.72 -39.84 8.32
C ALA A 388 -2.35 -40.22 9.76
N MET A 389 -1.50 -39.43 10.42
CA MET A 389 -1.15 -39.61 11.83
C MET A 389 -2.23 -39.12 12.78
N PHE A 390 -2.78 -37.93 12.52
CA PHE A 390 -3.78 -37.27 13.36
C PHE A 390 -5.09 -38.06 13.42
N ARG A 391 -5.54 -38.63 12.30
CA ARG A 391 -6.70 -39.56 12.26
C ARG A 391 -6.53 -40.78 13.17
N ARG A 392 -5.31 -41.22 13.44
CA ARG A 392 -4.99 -42.34 14.34
C ARG A 392 -4.66 -41.88 15.76
N LYS A 393 -4.62 -40.56 16.00
CA LYS A 393 -4.13 -39.92 17.23
C LYS A 393 -2.77 -40.47 17.67
N ALA A 394 -1.92 -40.83 16.70
CA ALA A 394 -0.59 -41.37 16.98
C ALA A 394 0.29 -40.27 17.58
N PHE A 395 1.00 -40.59 18.67
CA PHE A 395 1.94 -39.70 19.38
C PHE A 395 1.36 -38.38 19.93
N LEU A 396 0.05 -38.15 19.85
CA LEU A 396 -0.62 -36.92 20.30
C LEU A 396 -0.45 -36.63 21.81
N HIS A 397 -0.33 -37.69 22.62
CA HIS A 397 -0.06 -37.58 24.07
C HIS A 397 1.27 -36.90 24.42
N TRP A 398 2.22 -36.82 23.49
CA TRP A 398 3.49 -36.11 23.70
C TRP A 398 3.29 -34.59 23.66
N TYR A 399 2.32 -34.10 22.88
CA TYR A 399 2.06 -32.68 22.71
C TYR A 399 1.04 -32.20 23.76
N THR A 400 -0.05 -32.93 23.92
CA THR A 400 -1.07 -32.64 24.95
C THR A 400 -0.55 -32.76 26.38
N GLY A 401 0.48 -33.60 26.59
CA GLY A 401 1.19 -33.70 27.87
C GLY A 401 1.96 -32.43 28.26
N GLU A 402 2.27 -31.56 27.30
CA GLU A 402 3.00 -30.30 27.50
C GLU A 402 2.06 -29.08 27.57
N GLY A 403 0.73 -29.31 27.56
CA GLY A 403 -0.28 -28.27 27.73
C GLY A 403 -1.03 -27.85 26.46
N MET A 404 -0.71 -28.44 25.31
CA MET A 404 -1.34 -28.14 24.02
C MET A 404 -2.74 -28.79 23.88
N ASP A 405 -3.72 -28.07 23.34
CA ASP A 405 -5.05 -28.65 23.05
C ASP A 405 -5.04 -29.42 21.71
N GLU A 406 -5.86 -30.47 21.59
CA GLU A 406 -6.14 -31.12 20.31
C GLU A 406 -6.79 -30.15 19.30
N MET A 407 -7.46 -29.10 19.79
CA MET A 407 -8.06 -28.07 18.93
C MET A 407 -7.01 -27.29 18.12
N GLU A 408 -5.85 -26.98 18.71
CA GLU A 408 -4.74 -26.28 18.03
C GLU A 408 -4.21 -27.07 16.81
N PHE A 409 -4.20 -28.40 16.90
CA PHE A 409 -3.84 -29.25 15.74
C PHE A 409 -4.85 -29.11 14.60
N THR A 410 -6.13 -29.00 14.95
CA THR A 410 -7.21 -28.88 13.96
C THR A 410 -7.20 -27.50 13.32
N GLU A 411 -6.92 -26.45 14.08
CA GLU A 411 -6.74 -25.08 13.58
C GLU A 411 -5.54 -24.99 12.63
N ALA A 412 -4.39 -25.56 13.00
CA ALA A 412 -3.22 -25.58 12.13
C ALA A 412 -3.45 -26.40 10.83
N GLU A 413 -4.17 -27.52 10.91
CA GLU A 413 -4.58 -28.29 9.72
C GLU A 413 -5.53 -27.48 8.83
N SER A 414 -6.48 -26.75 9.42
CA SER A 414 -7.40 -25.88 8.69
C SER A 414 -6.66 -24.75 7.99
N ASN A 415 -5.79 -24.01 8.70
CA ASN A 415 -5.04 -22.90 8.12
C ASN A 415 -4.11 -23.39 6.98
N MET A 416 -3.49 -24.56 7.13
CA MET A 416 -2.73 -25.20 6.04
C MET A 416 -3.63 -25.52 4.83
N ALA A 417 -4.85 -26.02 5.05
CA ALA A 417 -5.79 -26.30 3.98
C ALA A 417 -6.29 -25.02 3.29
N ASP A 418 -6.49 -23.94 4.04
CA ASP A 418 -6.86 -22.63 3.52
C ASP A 418 -5.73 -22.06 2.64
N LEU A 419 -4.48 -22.13 3.10
CA LEU A 419 -3.30 -21.72 2.31
C LEU A 419 -3.19 -22.51 1.00
N LEU A 420 -3.45 -23.82 1.04
CA LEU A 420 -3.47 -24.66 -0.17
C LEU A 420 -4.59 -24.23 -1.13
N SER A 421 -5.78 -23.90 -0.60
CA SER A 421 -6.89 -23.39 -1.39
C SER A 421 -6.55 -22.07 -2.07
N GLU A 422 -5.88 -21.14 -1.36
CA GLU A 422 -5.43 -19.87 -1.92
C GLU A 422 -4.45 -20.09 -3.08
N TYR A 423 -3.42 -20.92 -2.90
CA TYR A 423 -2.49 -21.23 -4.01
C TYR A 423 -3.22 -21.85 -5.21
N GLN A 424 -4.19 -22.72 -4.98
CA GLN A 424 -4.97 -23.35 -6.04
C GLN A 424 -5.91 -22.37 -6.76
N GLN A 425 -6.47 -21.39 -6.04
CA GLN A 425 -7.30 -20.32 -6.59
C GLN A 425 -6.49 -19.48 -7.59
N TYR A 426 -5.31 -19.00 -7.19
CA TYR A 426 -4.45 -18.19 -8.07
C TYR A 426 -3.78 -18.99 -9.19
N GLU A 427 -3.64 -20.31 -9.05
CA GLU A 427 -3.15 -21.17 -10.14
C GLU A 427 -4.16 -21.27 -11.29
N ASN A 428 -5.44 -21.39 -10.94
CA ASN A 428 -6.53 -21.51 -11.90
C ASN A 428 -7.02 -20.15 -12.41
N ALA A 429 -6.67 -19.06 -11.73
CA ALA A 429 -6.91 -17.70 -12.20
C ALA A 429 -6.21 -17.49 -13.56
N GLY A 430 -6.99 -17.53 -14.63
CA GLY A 430 -6.58 -17.21 -16.00
C GLY A 430 -7.42 -16.07 -16.52
N VAL A 431 -6.86 -15.27 -17.44
CA VAL A 431 -7.51 -14.09 -18.04
C VAL A 431 -8.80 -14.46 -18.80
N GLU A 432 -9.05 -15.74 -19.09
CA GLU A 432 -10.24 -16.25 -19.81
C GLU A 432 -11.24 -17.05 -18.95
N GLU A 433 -11.00 -17.32 -17.67
CA GLU A 433 -11.92 -18.10 -16.79
C GLU A 433 -12.49 -17.30 -15.60
N GLU A 434 -12.76 -16.01 -15.80
CA GLU A 434 -13.68 -15.23 -14.94
C GLU A 434 -15.12 -15.30 -15.51
N GLU A 435 -15.69 -16.50 -15.56
CA GLU A 435 -17.14 -16.71 -15.48
C GLU A 435 -17.42 -17.50 -14.20
N TYR A 436 -17.89 -16.78 -13.17
CA TYR A 436 -18.39 -17.25 -11.86
C TYR A 436 -17.32 -17.69 -10.82
N TYR A 437 -16.74 -16.72 -10.08
CA TYR A 437 -16.88 -16.48 -8.63
C TYR A 437 -15.79 -15.48 -8.16
N GLU A 438 -16.26 -14.36 -7.57
CA GLU A 438 -15.57 -13.33 -6.77
C GLU A 438 -14.56 -12.35 -7.40
N GLU A 439 -14.69 -11.08 -6.94
CA GLU A 439 -13.71 -10.01 -6.70
C GLU A 439 -12.34 -9.97 -7.46
N GLU A 440 -11.93 -8.74 -7.85
CA GLU A 440 -10.60 -8.31 -8.38
C GLU A 440 -10.27 -8.62 -9.88
N VAL A 441 -10.57 -7.80 -10.90
CA VAL A 441 -9.99 -6.48 -11.33
C VAL A 441 -8.63 -6.54 -12.08
N MET A 442 -8.64 -6.64 -13.43
CA MET A 442 -8.06 -5.69 -14.45
C MET A 442 -7.58 -6.30 -15.80
N GLU A 443 -8.13 -5.80 -16.92
CA GLU A 443 -7.50 -5.31 -18.18
C GLU A 443 -6.12 -5.88 -18.62
N GLU A 444 -5.90 -6.53 -19.78
CA GLU A 444 -5.78 -5.98 -21.17
C GLU A 444 -5.36 -7.10 -22.18
N GLU A 445 -5.83 -7.21 -23.45
CA GLU A 445 -5.26 -6.52 -24.62
C GLU A 445 -6.27 -6.29 -25.77
N VAL A 446 -6.75 -5.05 -25.85
CA VAL A 446 -6.66 -4.12 -27.00
C VAL A 446 -6.47 -4.71 -28.41
N SER A 447 -7.56 -5.16 -29.04
CA SER A 447 -7.79 -4.94 -30.47
C SER A 447 -9.24 -5.29 -30.83
N LYS A 448 -10.12 -4.27 -30.77
CA LYS A 448 -11.57 -4.33 -31.02
C LYS A 448 -12.34 -5.09 -29.94
N TYR A 449 -12.81 -4.38 -28.91
CA TYR A 449 -14.16 -4.37 -28.34
C TYR A 449 -14.08 -3.55 -27.03
N LYS A 450 -15.17 -2.87 -26.66
CA LYS A 450 -15.24 -1.75 -25.70
C LYS A 450 -14.87 -2.18 -24.26
N SER A 451 -14.16 -1.33 -23.50
CA SER A 451 -13.78 -1.48 -22.08
C SER A 451 -15.00 -1.54 -21.13
N PRO A 452 -14.90 -2.16 -19.93
CA PRO A 452 -15.95 -2.15 -18.92
C PRO A 452 -16.04 -0.81 -18.17
N ASN A 453 -17.22 -0.52 -17.64
CA ASN A 453 -17.68 0.80 -17.24
C ASN A 453 -17.60 1.03 -15.71
N HIS A 454 -16.66 1.85 -15.25
CA HIS A 454 -16.56 2.28 -13.84
C HIS A 454 -17.71 3.24 -13.44
N ALA A 455 -18.26 3.13 -12.23
CA ALA A 455 -19.44 3.89 -11.77
C ALA A 455 -19.29 4.47 -10.35
N PHE A 456 -19.85 5.66 -10.11
CA PHE A 456 -19.82 6.38 -8.83
C PHE A 456 -21.23 6.73 -8.35
N ILE A 457 -21.35 7.00 -7.05
CA ILE A 457 -22.59 7.50 -6.45
C ILE A 457 -22.29 8.83 -5.76
N GLU A 458 -22.99 9.85 -6.22
CA GLU A 458 -22.91 11.16 -5.60
C GLU A 458 -24.08 11.34 -4.63
N LEU A 459 -23.76 11.75 -3.40
CA LEU A 459 -24.72 11.94 -2.31
C LEU A 459 -24.77 13.41 -1.92
N TYR A 460 -25.97 13.97 -1.91
CA TYR A 460 -26.15 15.42 -1.85
C TYR A 460 -27.03 15.83 -0.69
N THR A 461 -26.52 16.63 0.25
CA THR A 461 -27.31 17.21 1.35
C THR A 461 -27.46 18.73 1.14
N PHE A 462 -28.69 19.19 0.91
CA PHE A 462 -28.91 20.47 0.21
C PHE A 462 -28.95 21.74 1.08
N LYS A 463 -28.22 22.75 0.57
CA LYS A 463 -28.69 24.14 0.41
C LYS A 463 -28.10 24.87 -0.82
N LEU A 464 -27.50 24.16 -1.78
CA LEU A 464 -26.80 24.77 -2.93
C LEU A 464 -27.23 24.17 -4.27
N VAL A 465 -27.78 25.03 -5.13
CA VAL A 465 -28.18 24.79 -6.54
C VAL A 465 -26.99 24.41 -7.46
N SER A 466 -25.74 24.38 -6.94
CA SER A 466 -24.51 24.03 -7.67
C SER A 466 -24.44 22.60 -8.20
N VAL A 467 -25.20 21.68 -7.62
CA VAL A 467 -25.20 20.25 -7.99
C VAL A 467 -25.80 20.03 -9.37
N VAL A 468 -26.98 20.62 -9.60
CA VAL A 468 -27.65 20.57 -10.91
C VAL A 468 -26.76 21.17 -11.97
N THR A 469 -26.10 22.28 -11.66
CA THR A 469 -25.15 22.95 -12.55
C THR A 469 -23.86 22.15 -12.77
N LYS A 470 -23.39 21.35 -11.80
CA LYS A 470 -22.24 20.43 -11.99
C LYS A 470 -22.60 19.35 -13.00
N LEU A 471 -23.70 18.64 -12.78
CA LEU A 471 -24.15 17.58 -13.67
C LEU A 471 -24.52 18.13 -15.05
N GLU A 472 -25.09 19.34 -15.12
CA GLU A 472 -25.27 20.06 -16.38
C GLU A 472 -23.94 20.27 -17.12
N VAL A 473 -22.93 20.85 -16.46
CA VAL A 473 -21.61 21.08 -17.07
C VAL A 473 -20.96 19.77 -17.50
N ILE A 474 -21.00 18.73 -16.67
CA ILE A 474 -20.47 17.41 -17.01
C ILE A 474 -21.24 16.82 -18.19
N GLY A 475 -22.58 16.85 -18.16
CA GLY A 475 -23.43 16.35 -19.23
C GLY A 475 -23.15 17.06 -20.55
N GLU A 476 -23.01 18.38 -20.53
CA GLU A 476 -22.61 19.17 -21.69
C GLU A 476 -21.22 18.80 -22.22
N GLU A 477 -20.26 18.47 -21.35
CA GLU A 477 -18.92 17.99 -21.74
C GLU A 477 -18.95 16.59 -22.36
N HIS A 478 -19.86 15.72 -21.91
CA HIS A 478 -20.12 14.41 -22.52
C HIS A 478 -21.08 14.51 -23.73
N GLY A 479 -21.52 15.72 -24.11
CA GLY A 479 -22.38 15.93 -25.27
C GLY A 479 -23.86 15.56 -25.06
N LEU A 480 -24.31 15.47 -23.81
CA LEU A 480 -25.71 15.24 -23.44
C LEU A 480 -26.52 16.55 -23.54
N ASP A 481 -27.78 16.44 -23.99
CA ASP A 481 -28.76 17.50 -23.86
C ASP A 481 -29.47 17.45 -22.49
N GLY A 482 -30.27 18.47 -22.16
CA GLY A 482 -30.99 18.54 -20.87
C GLY A 482 -32.03 17.43 -20.66
N ALA A 483 -32.34 16.61 -21.67
CA ALA A 483 -33.20 15.43 -21.56
C ALA A 483 -32.39 14.12 -21.43
N GLY A 484 -31.05 14.21 -21.45
CA GLY A 484 -30.13 13.08 -21.34
C GLY A 484 -29.80 12.40 -22.66
N ASN A 485 -30.17 12.98 -23.81
CA ASN A 485 -29.83 12.40 -25.12
C ASN A 485 -28.44 12.84 -25.58
N TYR A 486 -27.66 11.91 -26.13
CA TYR A 486 -26.32 12.18 -26.63
C TYR A 486 -26.33 12.81 -28.04
N HIS A 487 -25.69 13.97 -28.17
CA HIS A 487 -25.43 14.71 -29.43
C HIS A 487 -23.92 15.01 -29.63
N GLY A 488 -23.04 14.24 -28.95
CA GLY A 488 -21.59 14.46 -29.01
C GLY A 488 -20.95 14.07 -30.35
N ASN A 489 -19.80 14.67 -30.64
CA ASN A 489 -19.07 14.51 -31.90
C ASN A 489 -17.77 13.69 -31.76
N VAL A 490 -17.36 13.35 -30.53
CA VAL A 490 -16.07 12.72 -30.21
C VAL A 490 -16.32 11.41 -29.46
N SER A 491 -15.68 10.32 -29.88
CA SER A 491 -15.87 8.99 -29.28
C SER A 491 -15.40 8.89 -27.82
N GLU A 492 -14.34 9.63 -27.45
CA GLU A 492 -13.79 9.71 -26.09
C GLU A 492 -14.81 10.28 -25.07
N GLN A 493 -15.87 10.97 -25.52
CA GLN A 493 -16.92 11.50 -24.65
C GLN A 493 -17.82 10.42 -24.07
N LEU A 494 -17.93 9.25 -24.70
CA LEU A 494 -18.79 8.16 -24.23
C LEU A 494 -18.03 7.07 -23.47
N GLU A 495 -16.70 7.13 -23.46
CA GLU A 495 -15.84 6.03 -23.01
C GLU A 495 -15.93 5.78 -21.49
N ARG A 496 -16.07 6.84 -20.69
CA ARG A 496 -16.27 6.77 -19.22
C ARG A 496 -17.51 7.53 -18.76
N ILE A 497 -18.55 7.59 -19.60
CA ILE A 497 -19.80 8.28 -19.24
C ILE A 497 -20.49 7.63 -18.02
N ASN A 498 -20.31 6.32 -17.85
CA ASN A 498 -20.94 5.52 -16.81
C ASN A 498 -20.46 5.82 -15.38
N VAL A 499 -19.39 6.61 -15.27
CA VAL A 499 -18.85 7.17 -14.02
C VAL A 499 -19.93 7.95 -13.28
N TYR A 500 -20.57 8.91 -13.95
CA TYR A 500 -21.61 9.75 -13.34
C TYR A 500 -23.00 9.51 -13.90
N TYR A 501 -23.15 8.70 -14.96
CA TYR A 501 -24.42 8.47 -15.62
C TYR A 501 -24.74 6.98 -15.74
N ASN A 502 -26.03 6.70 -15.89
CA ASN A 502 -26.63 5.40 -16.11
C ASN A 502 -27.39 5.43 -17.43
N GLU A 503 -27.16 4.47 -18.32
CA GLU A 503 -27.96 4.34 -19.54
C GLU A 503 -29.32 3.71 -19.19
N ALA A 504 -30.39 4.50 -19.23
CA ALA A 504 -31.73 4.03 -18.88
C ALA A 504 -32.46 3.36 -20.05
N GLN A 505 -32.33 3.93 -21.26
CA GLN A 505 -32.86 3.40 -22.53
C GLN A 505 -31.86 3.77 -23.63
N THR A 506 -31.78 3.00 -24.72
CA THR A 506 -30.78 3.20 -25.79
C THR A 506 -30.63 4.68 -26.18
N GLY A 507 -29.52 5.30 -25.78
CA GLY A 507 -29.18 6.70 -26.08
C GLY A 507 -29.67 7.76 -25.07
N ARG A 508 -30.29 7.39 -23.94
CA ARG A 508 -30.67 8.28 -22.84
C ARG A 508 -29.90 7.96 -21.56
N TYR A 509 -29.14 8.94 -21.09
CA TYR A 509 -28.29 8.87 -19.90
C TYR A 509 -28.88 9.64 -18.74
N VAL A 510 -28.86 9.05 -17.55
CA VAL A 510 -29.46 9.56 -16.31
C VAL A 510 -28.39 9.61 -15.22
N PRO A 511 -28.19 10.72 -14.50
CA PRO A 511 -27.12 10.85 -13.53
C PRO A 511 -27.29 9.90 -12.32
N ARG A 512 -26.17 9.35 -11.83
CA ARG A 512 -26.04 8.56 -10.59
C ARG A 512 -25.92 9.50 -9.37
N ALA A 513 -27.03 10.17 -9.08
CA ALA A 513 -27.12 11.19 -8.06
C ALA A 513 -28.25 10.88 -7.09
N VAL A 514 -27.98 10.97 -5.79
CA VAL A 514 -28.96 10.86 -4.70
C VAL A 514 -29.13 12.24 -4.08
N LEU A 515 -30.29 12.83 -4.29
CA LEU A 515 -30.62 14.18 -3.86
C LEU A 515 -31.36 14.13 -2.53
N VAL A 516 -30.80 14.77 -1.49
CA VAL A 516 -31.34 14.74 -0.13
C VAL A 516 -31.53 16.15 0.44
N ASP A 517 -32.75 16.45 0.86
CA ASP A 517 -33.04 17.69 1.62
C ASP A 517 -34.09 17.42 2.69
N LEU A 518 -33.99 18.07 3.83
CA LEU A 518 -35.02 18.02 4.86
C LEU A 518 -36.27 18.82 4.47
N GLU A 519 -36.15 19.72 3.48
CA GLU A 519 -37.25 20.53 2.97
C GLU A 519 -37.68 20.12 1.53
N PRO A 520 -38.99 19.98 1.26
CA PRO A 520 -39.49 19.61 -0.06
C PRO A 520 -39.34 20.74 -1.11
N GLY A 521 -39.24 22.00 -0.68
CA GLY A 521 -39.23 23.16 -1.59
C GLY A 521 -38.05 23.17 -2.55
N THR A 522 -36.88 22.69 -2.12
CA THR A 522 -35.69 22.56 -2.97
C THR A 522 -35.91 21.51 -4.07
N MET A 523 -36.53 20.38 -3.72
CA MET A 523 -36.83 19.30 -4.66
C MET A 523 -37.83 19.73 -5.72
N ASP A 524 -38.86 20.50 -5.34
CA ASP A 524 -39.83 21.05 -6.29
C ASP A 524 -39.19 22.06 -7.25
N ALA A 525 -38.24 22.86 -6.77
CA ALA A 525 -37.47 23.77 -7.62
C ALA A 525 -36.64 23.00 -8.67
N ILE A 526 -35.99 21.90 -8.29
CA ILE A 526 -35.23 21.04 -9.21
C ILE A 526 -36.16 20.38 -10.23
N LYS A 527 -37.30 19.82 -9.79
CA LYS A 527 -38.31 19.23 -10.69
C LYS A 527 -38.86 20.24 -11.70
N SER A 528 -38.98 21.52 -11.30
CA SER A 528 -39.41 22.61 -12.18
C SER A 528 -38.31 23.15 -13.09
N SER A 529 -37.05 22.76 -12.84
CA SER A 529 -35.90 23.21 -13.62
C SER A 529 -35.84 22.49 -14.98
N PRO A 530 -35.11 23.04 -15.98
CA PRO A 530 -34.92 22.39 -17.28
C PRO A 530 -34.29 21.00 -17.22
N LEU A 531 -33.65 20.65 -16.09
CA LEU A 531 -32.97 19.37 -15.85
C LEU A 531 -33.79 18.45 -14.93
N GLY A 532 -35.00 18.85 -14.52
CA GLY A 532 -35.84 18.05 -13.61
C GLY A 532 -36.18 16.66 -14.16
N ASP A 533 -36.42 16.56 -15.47
CA ASP A 533 -36.70 15.29 -16.17
C ASP A 533 -35.47 14.38 -16.33
N LEU A 534 -34.27 14.89 -16.00
CA LEU A 534 -33.02 14.14 -16.07
C LEU A 534 -32.84 13.24 -14.84
N PHE A 535 -33.29 13.66 -13.65
CA PHE A 535 -33.09 12.94 -12.39
C PHE A 535 -34.15 11.85 -12.15
N ARG A 536 -33.76 10.76 -11.50
CA ARG A 536 -34.71 9.70 -11.08
C ARG A 536 -35.52 10.21 -9.87
N PRO A 537 -36.87 10.18 -9.94
CA PRO A 537 -37.69 10.54 -8.79
C PRO A 537 -37.42 9.68 -7.54
N ASP A 538 -37.08 8.40 -7.75
CA ASP A 538 -36.75 7.45 -6.69
C ASP A 538 -35.47 7.83 -5.91
N ASN A 539 -34.59 8.63 -6.52
CA ASN A 539 -33.33 9.06 -5.91
C ASN A 539 -33.44 10.44 -5.25
N MET A 540 -34.65 11.00 -5.17
CA MET A 540 -34.94 12.27 -4.50
C MET A 540 -35.60 11.98 -3.15
N VAL A 541 -34.81 12.00 -2.09
CA VAL A 541 -35.28 11.75 -0.71
C VAL A 541 -35.49 13.09 -0.02
N HIS A 542 -36.67 13.31 0.57
CA HIS A 542 -36.91 14.54 1.30
C HIS A 542 -37.69 14.38 2.59
N GLY A 543 -37.37 15.26 3.55
CA GLY A 543 -38.09 15.41 4.81
C GLY A 543 -39.40 16.21 4.67
N GLN A 544 -40.09 16.39 5.80
CA GLN A 544 -41.28 17.25 5.90
C GLN A 544 -40.98 18.57 6.63
N SER A 545 -39.85 18.65 7.34
CA SER A 545 -39.49 19.72 8.26
C SER A 545 -38.00 20.04 8.12
N GLY A 546 -37.66 21.32 7.95
CA GLY A 546 -36.28 21.74 7.77
C GLY A 546 -35.45 21.77 9.05
N ALA A 547 -34.13 21.73 8.90
CA ALA A 547 -33.17 21.87 9.99
C ALA A 547 -33.04 23.32 10.52
N GLY A 548 -33.65 24.32 9.86
CA GLY A 548 -33.69 25.70 10.37
C GLY A 548 -32.31 26.35 10.57
N ASN A 549 -31.31 25.97 9.76
CA ASN A 549 -29.91 26.35 9.92
C ASN A 549 -29.23 25.86 11.22
N ASN A 550 -29.74 24.83 11.87
CA ASN A 550 -29.16 24.25 13.08
C ASN A 550 -28.53 22.88 12.78
N TRP A 551 -27.23 22.74 13.03
CA TRP A 551 -26.49 21.47 12.86
C TRP A 551 -27.06 20.35 13.75
N ALA A 552 -27.36 20.62 15.03
CA ALA A 552 -27.86 19.60 15.96
C ALA A 552 -29.22 19.04 15.52
N LYS A 553 -30.08 19.91 14.98
CA LYS A 553 -31.37 19.48 14.42
C LYS A 553 -31.20 18.58 13.18
N GLY A 554 -30.20 18.89 12.35
CA GLY A 554 -29.84 18.06 11.20
C GLY A 554 -29.16 16.75 11.59
N HIS A 555 -28.44 16.70 12.70
CA HIS A 555 -27.65 15.53 13.10
C HIS A 555 -28.41 14.57 14.03
N TYR A 556 -29.09 15.08 15.07
CA TYR A 556 -29.70 14.25 16.11
C TYR A 556 -31.21 14.01 15.94
N THR A 557 -31.92 14.92 15.26
CA THR A 557 -33.39 14.84 15.18
C THR A 557 -33.86 14.58 13.74
N GLU A 558 -34.10 15.64 12.96
CA GLU A 558 -34.75 15.53 11.64
C GLU A 558 -33.92 14.75 10.62
N GLY A 559 -32.58 14.89 10.63
CA GLY A 559 -31.72 14.13 9.71
C GLY A 559 -31.51 12.69 10.15
N ALA A 560 -31.50 12.40 11.45
CA ALA A 560 -31.42 11.02 11.95
C ALA A 560 -32.68 10.22 11.58
N GLU A 561 -33.85 10.85 11.53
CA GLU A 561 -35.08 10.18 11.05
C GLU A 561 -35.02 9.85 9.54
N LEU A 562 -34.33 10.67 8.75
CA LEU A 562 -34.28 10.52 7.29
C LEU A 562 -33.07 9.68 6.81
N VAL A 563 -32.02 9.55 7.62
CA VAL A 563 -30.74 8.94 7.20
C VAL A 563 -30.91 7.50 6.72
N ASP A 564 -31.73 6.69 7.40
CA ASP A 564 -31.95 5.28 7.01
C ASP A 564 -32.58 5.17 5.62
N SER A 565 -33.54 6.05 5.32
CA SER A 565 -34.17 6.11 3.99
C SER A 565 -33.19 6.55 2.91
N VAL A 566 -32.24 7.43 3.25
CA VAL A 566 -31.18 7.84 2.33
C VAL A 566 -30.20 6.69 2.10
N LEU A 567 -29.76 6.01 3.16
CA LEU A 567 -28.87 4.86 3.08
C LEU A 567 -29.48 3.74 2.24
N ASP A 568 -30.79 3.49 2.33
CA ASP A 568 -31.45 2.51 1.46
C ASP A 568 -31.35 2.87 -0.03
N VAL A 569 -31.46 4.16 -0.37
CA VAL A 569 -31.27 4.63 -1.75
C VAL A 569 -29.79 4.56 -2.15
N VAL A 570 -28.87 4.87 -1.23
CA VAL A 570 -27.43 4.73 -1.45
C VAL A 570 -27.08 3.28 -1.77
N ARG A 571 -27.56 2.33 -0.95
CA ARG A 571 -27.40 0.89 -1.15
C ARG A 571 -27.89 0.46 -2.52
N LYS A 572 -29.11 0.89 -2.88
CA LYS A 572 -29.70 0.54 -4.18
C LYS A 572 -28.88 1.06 -5.37
N GLU A 573 -28.34 2.27 -5.27
CA GLU A 573 -27.45 2.78 -6.32
C GLU A 573 -26.08 2.10 -6.27
N ALA A 574 -25.59 1.69 -5.09
CA ALA A 574 -24.31 0.97 -4.88
C ALA A 574 -24.35 -0.42 -5.50
N GLU A 575 -25.44 -1.15 -5.26
CA GLU A 575 -25.77 -2.41 -5.94
C GLU A 575 -25.95 -2.23 -7.46
N GLY A 576 -26.32 -1.03 -7.91
CA GLY A 576 -26.47 -0.68 -9.32
C GLY A 576 -25.16 -0.27 -10.01
N CYS A 577 -24.03 -0.25 -9.30
CA CYS A 577 -22.71 0.02 -9.85
C CYS A 577 -21.98 -1.29 -10.13
N ASP A 578 -21.36 -1.41 -11.32
CA ASP A 578 -20.56 -2.61 -11.66
C ASP A 578 -19.29 -2.69 -10.80
N CYS A 579 -18.67 -1.54 -10.49
CA CYS A 579 -17.55 -1.41 -9.56
C CYS A 579 -17.60 -0.02 -8.91
N LEU A 580 -17.91 0.03 -7.61
CA LEU A 580 -18.03 1.26 -6.83
C LEU A 580 -16.65 1.73 -6.34
N GLN A 581 -16.16 2.84 -6.89
CA GLN A 581 -14.86 3.40 -6.48
C GLN A 581 -14.89 4.19 -5.17
N GLY A 582 -16.02 4.85 -4.87
CA GLY A 582 -16.15 5.71 -3.70
C GLY A 582 -17.36 6.62 -3.77
N PHE A 583 -17.55 7.41 -2.71
CA PHE A 583 -18.65 8.35 -2.57
C PHE A 583 -18.16 9.78 -2.68
N GLN A 584 -18.93 10.60 -3.41
CA GLN A 584 -18.69 12.04 -3.47
C GLN A 584 -19.85 12.78 -2.82
N ILE A 585 -19.57 13.49 -1.73
CA ILE A 585 -20.57 14.27 -0.99
C ILE A 585 -20.38 15.75 -1.26
N THR A 586 -21.42 16.44 -1.71
CA THR A 586 -21.39 17.91 -1.84
C THR A 586 -22.35 18.52 -0.84
N HIS A 587 -21.83 19.34 0.06
CA HIS A 587 -22.61 19.90 1.15
C HIS A 587 -22.10 21.29 1.59
N SER A 588 -22.94 22.01 2.33
CA SER A 588 -22.58 23.31 2.91
C SER A 588 -22.33 23.16 4.40
N LEU A 589 -21.20 23.69 4.88
CA LEU A 589 -20.87 23.68 6.31
C LEU A 589 -21.68 24.70 7.13
N GLY A 590 -22.33 25.67 6.47
CA GLY A 590 -23.09 26.73 7.15
C GLY A 590 -24.56 26.40 7.40
N GLY A 591 -25.18 25.53 6.60
CA GLY A 591 -26.63 25.26 6.67
C GLY A 591 -26.94 23.96 7.41
N GLY A 592 -27.97 23.95 8.27
CA GLY A 592 -28.28 22.81 9.15
C GLY A 592 -28.49 21.45 8.45
N THR A 593 -29.09 21.44 7.26
CA THR A 593 -29.24 20.21 6.46
C THR A 593 -27.89 19.74 5.90
N GLY A 594 -27.18 20.62 5.19
CA GLY A 594 -25.88 20.29 4.59
C GLY A 594 -24.79 20.01 5.63
N SER A 595 -24.81 20.72 6.76
CA SER A 595 -23.80 20.60 7.80
C SER A 595 -24.10 19.40 8.71
N GLY A 596 -25.30 19.35 9.31
CA GLY A 596 -25.67 18.35 10.32
C GLY A 596 -25.97 16.99 9.72
N MET A 597 -26.95 16.93 8.80
CA MET A 597 -27.31 15.68 8.13
C MET A 597 -26.21 15.25 7.15
N GLY A 598 -25.52 16.20 6.51
CA GLY A 598 -24.40 15.89 5.62
C GLY A 598 -23.26 15.19 6.32
N THR A 599 -22.79 15.67 7.47
CA THR A 599 -21.72 14.99 8.20
C THR A 599 -22.20 13.70 8.89
N LEU A 600 -23.47 13.63 9.32
CA LEU A 600 -24.05 12.35 9.76
C LEU A 600 -23.99 11.29 8.66
N LEU A 601 -24.33 11.69 7.43
CA LEU A 601 -24.31 10.79 6.28
C LEU A 601 -22.89 10.34 5.94
N VAL A 602 -21.89 11.23 6.01
CA VAL A 602 -20.46 10.88 5.83
C VAL A 602 -20.07 9.78 6.82
N SER A 603 -20.35 9.97 8.11
CA SER A 603 -20.04 9.00 9.17
C SER A 603 -20.76 7.67 8.95
N LYS A 604 -22.06 7.70 8.65
CA LYS A 604 -22.84 6.47 8.43
C LYS A 604 -22.42 5.69 7.19
N ILE A 605 -22.01 6.37 6.13
CA ILE A 605 -21.47 5.69 4.94
C ILE A 605 -20.09 5.12 5.24
N ARG A 606 -19.24 5.81 6.00
CA ARG A 606 -17.94 5.27 6.42
C ARG A 606 -18.10 4.03 7.29
N GLU A 607 -19.09 4.01 8.19
CA GLU A 607 -19.43 2.82 8.99
C GLU A 607 -19.88 1.64 8.11
N GLU A 608 -20.65 1.88 7.05
CA GLU A 608 -21.21 0.82 6.20
C GLU A 608 -20.26 0.36 5.08
N PHE A 609 -19.42 1.27 4.58
CA PHE A 609 -18.48 1.05 3.48
C PHE A 609 -17.07 1.55 3.86
N PRO A 610 -16.39 0.91 4.84
CA PRO A 610 -15.10 1.37 5.36
C PRO A 610 -14.01 1.42 4.29
N ASP A 611 -14.00 0.46 3.37
CA ASP A 611 -12.95 0.34 2.33
C ASP A 611 -13.12 1.31 1.15
N ARG A 612 -14.19 2.11 1.13
CA ARG A 612 -14.53 2.98 -0.02
C ARG A 612 -14.12 4.43 0.26
N MET A 613 -13.48 5.04 -0.74
CA MET A 613 -13.01 6.43 -0.65
C MET A 613 -14.17 7.40 -0.43
N MET A 614 -14.01 8.29 0.55
CA MET A 614 -14.94 9.34 0.90
C MET A 614 -14.37 10.71 0.53
N ALA A 615 -14.91 11.32 -0.53
CA ALA A 615 -14.50 12.64 -0.99
C ALA A 615 -15.61 13.67 -0.79
N THR A 616 -15.31 14.79 -0.13
CA THR A 616 -16.28 15.85 0.18
C THR A 616 -15.96 17.15 -0.54
N PHE A 617 -16.98 17.79 -1.10
CA PHE A 617 -16.94 19.16 -1.60
C PHE A 617 -17.68 20.05 -0.61
N SER A 618 -16.88 20.77 0.18
CA SER A 618 -17.34 21.41 1.41
C SER A 618 -17.34 22.92 1.25
N VAL A 619 -18.55 23.50 1.19
CA VAL A 619 -18.72 24.96 1.04
C VAL A 619 -18.71 25.64 2.39
N VAL A 620 -17.64 26.40 2.65
CA VAL A 620 -17.40 27.15 3.86
C VAL A 620 -18.22 28.44 3.86
N PRO A 621 -18.93 28.74 4.98
CA PRO A 621 -19.73 29.95 5.10
C PRO A 621 -18.88 31.22 5.13
N SER A 622 -19.50 32.35 4.79
CA SER A 622 -18.91 33.67 4.94
C SER A 622 -19.95 34.70 5.40
N PRO A 623 -19.64 35.50 6.44
CA PRO A 623 -20.52 36.56 6.92
C PRO A 623 -20.69 37.72 5.93
N LYS A 624 -19.89 37.78 4.85
CA LYS A 624 -20.05 38.78 3.79
C LYS A 624 -21.15 38.41 2.79
N VAL A 625 -21.50 37.13 2.72
CA VAL A 625 -22.40 36.56 1.70
C VAL A 625 -23.70 36.06 2.32
N SER A 626 -23.68 35.60 3.57
CA SER A 626 -24.85 35.07 4.27
C SER A 626 -25.26 35.92 5.48
N ASP A 627 -26.57 36.03 5.70
CA ASP A 627 -27.19 36.70 6.85
C ASP A 627 -27.41 35.76 8.06
N THR A 628 -27.04 34.49 7.95
CA THR A 628 -27.28 33.48 9.01
C THR A 628 -26.24 33.61 10.11
N VAL A 629 -26.69 33.83 11.35
CA VAL A 629 -25.80 34.13 12.48
C VAL A 629 -25.12 32.90 13.11
N VAL A 630 -25.66 31.69 12.90
CA VAL A 630 -25.20 30.45 13.54
C VAL A 630 -24.25 29.62 12.67
N GLU A 631 -23.89 30.09 11.48
CA GLU A 631 -23.00 29.38 10.55
C GLU A 631 -21.63 29.00 11.14
N PRO A 632 -20.99 29.83 11.99
CA PRO A 632 -19.72 29.43 12.62
C PRO A 632 -19.85 28.20 13.50
N TYR A 633 -20.96 28.04 14.25
CA TYR A 633 -21.21 26.82 15.03
C TYR A 633 -21.32 25.59 14.15
N ASN A 634 -22.12 25.68 13.09
CA ASN A 634 -22.31 24.57 12.16
C ASN A 634 -21.00 24.18 11.48
N ALA A 635 -20.17 25.16 11.10
CA ALA A 635 -18.92 24.90 10.41
C ALA A 635 -17.88 24.22 11.30
N VAL A 636 -17.73 24.65 12.56
CA VAL A 636 -16.80 24.00 13.50
C VAL A 636 -17.19 22.54 13.77
N LEU A 637 -18.48 22.30 14.04
CA LEU A 637 -19.00 20.96 14.27
C LEU A 637 -18.87 20.06 13.05
N SER A 638 -19.11 20.60 11.84
CA SER A 638 -18.93 19.82 10.62
C SER A 638 -17.47 19.52 10.32
N VAL A 639 -16.54 20.47 10.53
CA VAL A 639 -15.11 20.21 10.32
C VAL A 639 -14.63 19.09 11.25
N ASN A 640 -15.07 19.06 12.51
CA ASN A 640 -14.74 17.98 13.44
C ASN A 640 -15.05 16.60 12.85
N GLN A 641 -16.25 16.43 12.29
CA GLN A 641 -16.68 15.18 11.68
C GLN A 641 -15.97 14.86 10.36
N LEU A 642 -15.59 15.90 9.59
CA LEU A 642 -14.84 15.72 8.35
C LEU A 642 -13.39 15.26 8.60
N VAL A 643 -12.73 15.76 9.65
CA VAL A 643 -11.38 15.34 10.04
C VAL A 643 -11.33 13.83 10.28
N GLU A 644 -12.37 13.26 10.89
CA GLU A 644 -12.42 11.85 11.27
C GLU A 644 -12.92 10.92 10.16
N ASN A 645 -13.87 11.37 9.32
CA ASN A 645 -14.63 10.47 8.43
C ASN A 645 -14.43 10.72 6.93
N SER A 646 -13.65 11.73 6.54
CA SER A 646 -13.39 12.06 5.13
C SER A 646 -11.94 11.74 4.77
N ASP A 647 -11.72 11.13 3.60
CA ASP A 647 -10.36 10.89 3.08
C ASP A 647 -9.86 12.08 2.26
N GLU A 648 -10.77 12.83 1.62
CA GLU A 648 -10.45 14.01 0.80
C GLU A 648 -11.49 15.12 1.04
N THR A 649 -11.05 16.31 1.44
CA THR A 649 -11.97 17.45 1.63
C THR A 649 -11.58 18.63 0.74
N PHE A 650 -12.35 18.84 -0.33
CA PHE A 650 -12.19 19.97 -1.24
C PHE A 650 -12.91 21.21 -0.70
N CYS A 651 -12.14 22.16 -0.16
CA CYS A 651 -12.68 23.36 0.47
C CYS A 651 -13.02 24.46 -0.54
N ILE A 652 -14.23 25.00 -0.43
CA ILE A 652 -14.75 26.07 -1.28
C ILE A 652 -15.29 27.19 -0.39
N ASP A 653 -14.77 28.40 -0.51
CA ASP A 653 -15.15 29.53 0.34
C ASP A 653 -16.07 30.52 -0.39
N ASN A 654 -17.26 30.75 0.14
CA ASN A 654 -18.21 31.72 -0.41
C ASN A 654 -17.62 33.13 -0.53
N GLU A 655 -16.70 33.52 0.36
CA GLU A 655 -16.02 34.81 0.28
C GLU A 655 -15.16 34.94 -0.97
N ALA A 656 -14.35 33.91 -1.25
CA ALA A 656 -13.47 33.86 -2.42
C ALA A 656 -14.29 33.80 -3.72
N LEU A 657 -15.35 32.97 -3.75
CA LEU A 657 -16.25 32.90 -4.90
C LEU A 657 -16.86 34.27 -5.23
N TYR A 658 -17.34 34.99 -4.22
CA TYR A 658 -17.91 36.33 -4.40
C TYR A 658 -16.87 37.32 -4.94
N ASP A 659 -15.66 37.33 -4.37
CA ASP A 659 -14.58 38.20 -4.80
C ASP A 659 -14.10 37.89 -6.23
N ILE A 660 -14.05 36.61 -6.64
CA ILE A 660 -13.76 36.20 -8.02
C ILE A 660 -14.84 36.73 -8.97
N CYS A 661 -16.11 36.52 -8.66
CA CYS A 661 -17.23 36.99 -9.48
C CYS A 661 -17.22 38.52 -9.63
N PHE A 662 -17.01 39.24 -8.53
CA PHE A 662 -17.03 40.70 -8.51
C PHE A 662 -15.78 41.32 -9.14
N ARG A 663 -14.58 40.89 -8.75
CA ARG A 663 -13.31 41.52 -9.15
C ARG A 663 -12.75 40.94 -10.45
N THR A 664 -12.71 39.62 -10.57
CA THR A 664 -12.04 38.92 -11.68
C THR A 664 -12.97 38.80 -12.90
N LEU A 665 -14.22 38.37 -12.69
CA LEU A 665 -15.23 38.25 -13.75
C LEU A 665 -15.96 39.57 -14.04
N LYS A 666 -15.77 40.59 -13.20
CA LYS A 666 -16.35 41.95 -13.32
C LYS A 666 -17.88 41.96 -13.34
N LEU A 667 -18.52 41.09 -12.57
CA LEU A 667 -19.97 41.10 -12.37
C LEU A 667 -20.32 42.17 -11.33
N SER A 668 -21.23 43.09 -11.68
CA SER A 668 -21.61 44.19 -10.78
C SER A 668 -22.39 43.74 -9.55
N THR A 669 -23.14 42.65 -9.67
CA THR A 669 -23.98 42.06 -8.61
C THR A 669 -23.94 40.53 -8.75
N PRO A 670 -22.93 39.86 -8.16
CA PRO A 670 -22.84 38.41 -8.17
C PRO A 670 -24.09 37.77 -7.53
N THR A 671 -24.67 36.79 -8.20
CA THR A 671 -25.79 35.99 -7.66
C THR A 671 -25.31 34.61 -7.22
N TYR A 672 -26.05 33.92 -6.35
CA TYR A 672 -25.73 32.53 -6.01
C TYR A 672 -25.65 31.62 -7.25
N GLY A 673 -26.41 31.90 -8.32
CA GLY A 673 -26.27 31.18 -9.58
C GLY A 673 -24.89 31.34 -10.23
N ASP A 674 -24.28 32.53 -10.13
CA ASP A 674 -22.93 32.78 -10.66
C ASP A 674 -21.85 32.07 -9.82
N LEU A 675 -22.00 32.10 -8.49
CA LEU A 675 -21.10 31.40 -7.57
C LEU A 675 -21.17 29.89 -7.80
N ASN A 676 -22.39 29.35 -7.90
CA ASN A 676 -22.65 27.94 -8.14
C ASN A 676 -22.07 27.48 -9.47
N HIS A 677 -22.16 28.30 -10.52
CA HIS A 677 -21.52 28.00 -11.80
C HIS A 677 -19.99 27.91 -11.70
N LEU A 678 -19.36 28.78 -10.90
CA LEU A 678 -17.92 28.70 -10.64
C LEU A 678 -17.55 27.39 -9.92
N VAL A 679 -18.32 27.02 -8.90
CA VAL A 679 -18.16 25.75 -8.18
C VAL A 679 -18.27 24.56 -9.12
N SER A 680 -19.29 24.54 -9.98
CA SER A 680 -19.49 23.47 -10.96
C SER A 680 -18.32 23.33 -11.94
N ILE A 681 -17.72 24.43 -12.38
CA ILE A 681 -16.55 24.41 -13.27
C ILE A 681 -15.33 23.80 -12.57
N VAL A 682 -15.09 24.17 -11.31
CA VAL A 682 -13.96 23.65 -10.50
C VAL A 682 -14.16 22.16 -10.24
N MET A 683 -15.36 21.76 -9.79
CA MET A 683 -15.69 20.35 -9.56
C MET A 683 -15.53 19.52 -10.84
N SER A 684 -16.00 20.03 -11.99
CA SER A 684 -15.77 19.39 -13.30
C SER A 684 -14.28 19.25 -13.61
N GLY A 685 -13.48 20.28 -13.29
CA GLY A 685 -12.04 20.29 -13.46
C GLY A 685 -11.32 19.21 -12.65
N ILE A 686 -11.71 19.01 -11.40
CA ILE A 686 -11.13 18.00 -10.49
C ILE A 686 -11.50 16.59 -10.95
N THR A 687 -12.76 16.37 -11.30
CA THR A 687 -13.26 15.04 -11.72
C THR A 687 -12.92 14.68 -13.16
N THR A 688 -12.10 15.48 -13.85
CA THR A 688 -11.76 15.26 -15.27
C THR A 688 -11.02 13.94 -15.47
N CYS A 689 -10.05 13.61 -14.60
CA CYS A 689 -9.27 12.37 -14.70
C CYS A 689 -10.13 11.10 -14.49
N LEU A 690 -11.25 11.24 -13.77
CA LEU A 690 -12.23 10.17 -13.58
C LEU A 690 -13.09 9.98 -14.84
N ARG A 691 -13.49 11.08 -15.48
CA ARG A 691 -14.49 11.11 -16.57
C ARG A 691 -13.95 10.90 -17.96
N PHE A 692 -12.67 11.17 -18.18
CA PHE A 692 -12.05 11.02 -19.49
C PHE A 692 -10.73 10.26 -19.35
N PRO A 693 -10.42 9.37 -20.30
CA PRO A 693 -9.12 8.73 -20.32
C PRO A 693 -8.02 9.79 -20.50
N GLY A 694 -7.01 9.71 -19.62
CA GLY A 694 -5.85 10.61 -19.60
C GLY A 694 -4.58 9.82 -19.30
N GLN A 695 -3.42 10.42 -19.50
CA GLN A 695 -2.13 9.72 -19.30
C GLN A 695 -1.86 9.36 -17.83
N LEU A 696 -2.46 10.08 -16.89
CA LEU A 696 -2.59 9.67 -15.49
C LEU A 696 -4.02 9.16 -15.29
N ASN A 697 -4.20 7.83 -15.33
CA ASN A 697 -5.42 7.18 -14.87
C ASN A 697 -5.44 7.21 -13.33
N SER A 698 -5.72 8.39 -12.77
CA SER A 698 -5.83 8.61 -11.33
C SER A 698 -7.26 8.35 -10.87
N ASP A 699 -7.49 7.22 -10.21
CA ASP A 699 -8.68 6.99 -9.40
C ASP A 699 -8.65 7.89 -8.15
N LEU A 700 -9.78 8.06 -7.45
CA LEU A 700 -9.83 8.88 -6.21
C LEU A 700 -8.79 8.42 -5.20
N ARG A 701 -8.63 7.11 -4.99
CA ARG A 701 -7.60 6.58 -4.08
C ARG A 701 -6.19 7.04 -4.45
N LYS A 702 -5.85 7.08 -5.73
CA LYS A 702 -4.54 7.57 -6.20
C LYS A 702 -4.42 9.08 -6.00
N LEU A 703 -5.51 9.83 -6.09
CA LEU A 703 -5.52 11.27 -5.81
C LEU A 703 -5.23 11.51 -4.32
N ALA A 704 -5.90 10.80 -3.41
CA ALA A 704 -5.66 10.85 -1.96
C ALA A 704 -4.21 10.51 -1.60
N VAL A 705 -3.72 9.32 -1.98
CA VAL A 705 -2.36 8.84 -1.65
C VAL A 705 -1.27 9.83 -2.12
N ASN A 706 -1.53 10.53 -3.23
CA ASN A 706 -0.57 11.47 -3.80
C ASN A 706 -0.61 12.86 -3.20
N LEU A 707 -1.77 13.31 -2.70
CA LEU A 707 -1.98 14.69 -2.24
C LEU A 707 -2.12 14.81 -0.73
N VAL A 708 -2.40 13.72 -0.02
CA VAL A 708 -2.53 13.66 1.43
C VAL A 708 -1.28 12.98 2.00
N PRO A 709 -0.23 13.73 2.36
CA PRO A 709 0.94 13.15 3.02
C PRO A 709 0.61 12.71 4.46
N PHE A 710 -0.41 13.31 5.08
CA PHE A 710 -0.84 13.05 6.45
C PHE A 710 -2.36 12.92 6.49
N PRO A 711 -2.93 11.81 7.01
CA PRO A 711 -4.36 11.55 6.98
C PRO A 711 -5.22 12.68 7.56
N ARG A 712 -4.77 13.34 8.64
CA ARG A 712 -5.47 14.51 9.22
C ARG A 712 -5.42 15.78 8.36
N LEU A 713 -4.41 15.92 7.49
CA LEU A 713 -4.21 17.12 6.66
C LEU A 713 -4.77 16.94 5.24
N HIS A 714 -5.97 16.38 5.10
CA HIS A 714 -6.60 16.08 3.80
C HIS A 714 -7.45 17.22 3.22
N PHE A 715 -7.29 18.46 3.71
CA PHE A 715 -8.04 19.62 3.24
C PHE A 715 -7.33 20.30 2.07
N PHE A 716 -8.02 20.37 0.93
CA PHE A 716 -7.47 20.91 -0.31
C PHE A 716 -7.97 22.32 -0.63
N MET A 717 -7.04 23.16 -1.05
CA MET A 717 -7.30 24.44 -1.69
C MET A 717 -7.40 24.27 -3.19
N LEU A 718 -8.43 24.87 -3.78
CA LEU A 718 -8.73 24.72 -5.20
C LEU A 718 -8.46 26.01 -5.97
N GLY A 719 -8.09 25.86 -7.25
CA GLY A 719 -8.00 26.97 -8.19
C GLY A 719 -8.43 26.56 -9.59
N TYR A 720 -8.83 27.54 -10.40
CA TYR A 720 -9.20 27.30 -11.79
C TYR A 720 -8.66 28.40 -12.70
N ALA A 721 -8.19 28.02 -13.87
CA ALA A 721 -7.78 28.92 -14.94
C ALA A 721 -8.29 28.41 -16.29
N PRO A 722 -8.68 29.29 -17.23
CA PRO A 722 -8.63 30.74 -17.15
C PRO A 722 -9.89 31.35 -16.52
N LEU A 723 -9.72 32.30 -15.59
CA LEU A 723 -10.82 33.14 -15.09
C LEU A 723 -10.83 34.47 -15.85
N THR A 724 -11.69 34.57 -16.85
CA THR A 724 -11.80 35.77 -17.68
C THR A 724 -13.24 36.21 -17.84
N ALA A 725 -13.47 37.52 -17.76
CA ALA A 725 -14.80 38.09 -17.99
C ALA A 725 -15.34 37.70 -19.37
N ARG A 726 -16.65 37.36 -19.44
CA ARG A 726 -17.32 36.85 -20.66
C ARG A 726 -17.11 37.73 -21.90
N GLY A 727 -17.00 39.05 -21.74
CA GLY A 727 -16.76 39.99 -22.84
C GLY A 727 -15.30 40.05 -23.35
N SER A 728 -14.33 39.50 -22.62
CA SER A 728 -12.90 39.52 -22.97
C SER A 728 -12.36 38.16 -23.44
N GLN A 729 -13.15 37.09 -23.31
CA GLN A 729 -12.77 35.73 -23.69
C GLN A 729 -12.40 35.59 -25.18
N GLN A 730 -13.06 36.32 -26.08
CA GLN A 730 -12.81 36.21 -27.53
C GLN A 730 -11.48 36.85 -27.99
N TYR A 731 -10.88 37.74 -27.18
CA TYR A 731 -9.70 38.53 -27.56
C TYR A 731 -8.40 38.04 -26.91
N ARG A 732 -8.46 37.09 -25.96
CA ARG A 732 -7.29 36.60 -25.21
C ARG A 732 -6.85 35.24 -25.74
N ALA A 733 -5.61 35.14 -26.20
CA ALA A 733 -5.01 33.88 -26.60
C ALA A 733 -4.53 33.15 -25.35
N VAL A 734 -5.20 32.06 -24.97
CA VAL A 734 -4.81 31.24 -23.82
C VAL A 734 -3.57 30.42 -24.19
N SER A 735 -2.56 30.42 -23.34
CA SER A 735 -1.31 29.65 -23.50
C SER A 735 -0.96 28.92 -22.20
N VAL A 736 -0.12 27.88 -22.28
CA VAL A 736 0.29 27.09 -21.10
C VAL A 736 0.93 27.98 -20.03
N PRO A 737 1.93 28.83 -20.35
CA PRO A 737 2.57 29.68 -19.34
C PRO A 737 1.58 30.63 -18.66
N GLU A 738 0.60 31.14 -19.41
CA GLU A 738 -0.42 32.03 -18.86
C GLU A 738 -1.43 31.31 -17.95
N LEU A 739 -1.81 30.07 -18.29
CA LEU A 739 -2.62 29.23 -17.41
C LEU A 739 -1.87 28.90 -16.14
N THR A 740 -0.63 28.42 -16.25
CA THR A 740 0.18 28.07 -15.09
C THR A 740 0.39 29.29 -14.20
N GLN A 741 0.65 30.48 -14.75
CA GLN A 741 0.75 31.71 -13.96
C GLN A 741 -0.56 32.09 -13.27
N GLN A 742 -1.71 31.90 -13.92
CA GLN A 742 -3.03 32.18 -13.34
C GLN A 742 -3.42 31.18 -12.25
N MET A 743 -3.01 29.91 -12.34
CA MET A 743 -3.30 28.90 -11.33
C MET A 743 -2.69 29.25 -9.98
N PHE A 744 -1.45 29.75 -9.96
CA PHE A 744 -0.74 30.16 -8.74
C PHE A 744 -1.02 31.62 -8.33
N ASP A 745 -2.01 32.29 -8.93
CA ASP A 745 -2.45 33.62 -8.48
C ASP A 745 -3.50 33.45 -7.37
N ALA A 746 -3.25 34.07 -6.20
CA ALA A 746 -4.16 34.07 -5.06
C ALA A 746 -5.58 34.56 -5.42
N ARG A 747 -5.70 35.40 -6.46
CA ARG A 747 -7.01 35.91 -6.93
C ARG A 747 -7.89 34.87 -7.63
N ASN A 748 -7.32 33.72 -7.98
CA ASN A 748 -8.00 32.63 -8.67
C ASN A 748 -8.22 31.41 -7.77
N MET A 749 -7.83 31.52 -6.49
CA MET A 749 -8.07 30.48 -5.49
C MET A 749 -9.50 30.56 -4.97
N MET A 750 -10.11 29.40 -4.76
CA MET A 750 -11.49 29.23 -4.31
C MET A 750 -11.61 29.29 -2.79
N ALA A 751 -10.51 29.50 -2.07
CA ALA A 751 -10.47 29.77 -0.64
C ALA A 751 -9.90 31.18 -0.41
N ALA A 752 -10.44 31.94 0.54
CA ALA A 752 -9.96 33.31 0.84
C ALA A 752 -8.70 33.29 1.72
N SER A 753 -7.71 32.51 1.30
CA SER A 753 -6.39 32.42 1.91
C SER A 753 -5.35 32.76 0.83
N ASP A 754 -4.31 33.51 1.17
CA ASP A 754 -3.20 33.74 0.22
C ASP A 754 -2.27 32.53 0.28
N PRO A 755 -2.08 31.75 -0.79
CA PRO A 755 -1.18 30.60 -0.76
C PRO A 755 0.27 30.95 -0.42
N ARG A 756 0.64 32.23 -0.51
CA ARG A 756 1.96 32.73 -0.12
C ARG A 756 2.12 32.95 1.38
N SER A 757 1.03 32.90 2.16
CA SER A 757 1.12 32.99 3.62
C SER A 757 1.55 31.68 4.27
N GLY A 758 1.59 30.57 3.51
CA GLY A 758 2.04 29.26 3.98
C GLY A 758 2.94 28.55 2.97
N ARG A 759 3.09 27.23 3.16
CA ARG A 759 3.84 26.34 2.26
C ARG A 759 2.93 25.32 1.59
N TYR A 760 3.28 24.91 0.38
CA TYR A 760 2.67 23.82 -0.35
C TYR A 760 3.30 22.49 0.11
N LEU A 761 2.46 21.60 0.64
CA LEU A 761 2.84 20.23 0.93
C LEU A 761 2.86 19.42 -0.37
N THR A 762 1.73 19.41 -1.08
CA THR A 762 1.57 18.74 -2.38
C THR A 762 0.68 19.57 -3.30
N VAL A 763 0.90 19.45 -4.60
CA VAL A 763 0.17 20.18 -5.64
C VAL A 763 -0.14 19.26 -6.80
N ALA A 764 -1.39 19.22 -7.25
CA ALA A 764 -1.80 18.66 -8.53
C ALA A 764 -2.30 19.75 -9.48
N ALA A 765 -1.84 19.67 -10.73
CA ALA A 765 -2.20 20.55 -11.82
C ALA A 765 -2.82 19.75 -12.98
N TYR A 766 -4.12 19.92 -13.22
CA TYR A 766 -4.84 19.22 -14.29
C TYR A 766 -5.07 20.13 -15.48
N PHE A 767 -4.30 19.92 -16.54
CA PHE A 767 -4.45 20.65 -17.80
C PHE A 767 -5.46 19.96 -18.72
N ARG A 768 -6.35 20.75 -19.31
CA ARG A 768 -7.37 20.30 -20.26
C ARG A 768 -7.20 21.00 -21.60
N GLY A 769 -7.38 20.26 -22.68
CA GLY A 769 -7.27 20.72 -24.07
C GLY A 769 -6.02 20.18 -24.78
N LYS A 770 -5.82 20.61 -26.02
CA LYS A 770 -4.68 20.18 -26.84
C LYS A 770 -3.41 20.89 -26.38
N VAL A 771 -2.70 20.30 -25.43
CA VAL A 771 -1.49 20.85 -24.83
C VAL A 771 -0.33 19.86 -24.95
N SER A 772 0.89 20.37 -25.13
CA SER A 772 2.09 19.52 -25.13
C SER A 772 2.53 19.21 -23.70
N MET A 773 2.70 17.93 -23.38
CA MET A 773 3.17 17.47 -22.06
C MET A 773 4.50 18.12 -21.67
N LYS A 774 5.47 18.12 -22.59
CA LYS A 774 6.77 18.75 -22.38
C LYS A 774 6.65 20.23 -22.00
N GLU A 775 5.75 20.97 -22.65
CA GLU A 775 5.54 22.38 -22.34
C GLU A 775 4.94 22.56 -20.93
N VAL A 776 4.03 21.68 -20.52
CA VAL A 776 3.43 21.69 -19.17
C VAL A 776 4.49 21.38 -18.11
N GLU A 777 5.26 20.31 -18.28
CA GLU A 777 6.34 19.92 -17.36
C GLU A 777 7.40 21.02 -17.23
N ASP A 778 7.86 21.56 -18.35
CA ASP A 778 8.84 22.65 -18.37
C ASP A 778 8.29 23.89 -17.62
N GLN A 779 7.02 24.26 -17.82
CA GLN A 779 6.41 25.41 -17.12
C GLN A 779 6.18 25.14 -15.62
N MET A 780 5.75 23.94 -15.25
CA MET A 780 5.53 23.57 -13.85
C MET A 780 6.85 23.52 -13.08
N HIS A 781 7.89 22.95 -13.68
CA HIS A 781 9.24 22.95 -13.10
C HIS A 781 9.80 24.38 -12.96
N ASN A 782 9.56 25.25 -13.94
CA ASN A 782 9.94 26.67 -13.83
C ASN A 782 9.23 27.41 -12.69
N ILE A 783 7.94 27.12 -12.44
CA ILE A 783 7.21 27.72 -11.32
C ILE A 783 7.70 27.14 -9.98
N GLN A 784 7.92 25.84 -9.90
CA GLN A 784 8.46 25.19 -8.71
C GLN A 784 9.83 25.79 -8.34
N ASN A 785 10.74 25.94 -9.31
CA ASN A 785 12.04 26.56 -9.10
C ASN A 785 11.94 28.05 -8.71
N LYS A 786 10.96 28.78 -9.25
CA LYS A 786 10.77 30.20 -8.94
C LYS A 786 10.19 30.42 -7.54
N ASN A 787 9.38 29.48 -7.08
CA ASN A 787 8.64 29.54 -5.83
C ASN A 787 9.14 28.50 -4.82
N SER A 788 10.39 28.03 -4.93
CA SER A 788 10.94 26.94 -4.12
C SER A 788 10.75 27.16 -2.63
N ASP A 789 10.88 28.41 -2.17
CA ASP A 789 10.72 28.81 -0.76
C ASP A 789 9.30 28.56 -0.21
N TYR A 790 8.30 28.46 -1.09
CA TYR A 790 6.91 28.15 -0.75
C TYR A 790 6.58 26.66 -0.89
N PHE A 791 7.50 25.84 -1.41
CA PHE A 791 7.33 24.39 -1.46
C PHE A 791 8.11 23.75 -0.32
N VAL A 792 7.52 22.72 0.26
CA VAL A 792 8.22 21.85 1.19
C VAL A 792 9.30 21.05 0.46
N GLU A 793 10.52 21.00 1.00
CA GLU A 793 11.65 20.28 0.40
C GLU A 793 11.68 18.78 0.78
N TRP A 794 11.08 18.40 1.91
CA TRP A 794 11.13 17.02 2.44
C TRP A 794 10.14 16.05 1.77
N ILE A 795 9.17 16.53 0.98
CA ILE A 795 8.31 15.67 0.14
C ILE A 795 8.92 15.54 -1.25
N PRO A 796 9.47 14.38 -1.65
CA PRO A 796 9.93 14.17 -3.02
C PRO A 796 8.75 14.18 -3.98
N ASN A 797 8.91 14.78 -5.17
CA ASN A 797 7.88 14.84 -6.21
C ASN A 797 6.53 15.45 -5.75
N ASN A 798 6.58 16.49 -4.92
CA ASN A 798 5.41 17.22 -4.41
C ASN A 798 4.53 17.95 -5.45
N VAL A 799 4.88 17.90 -6.74
CA VAL A 799 4.12 18.50 -7.83
C VAL A 799 3.74 17.43 -8.85
N GLN A 800 2.45 17.26 -9.06
CA GLN A 800 1.87 16.35 -10.04
C GLN A 800 1.17 17.10 -11.16
N THR A 801 1.27 16.58 -12.38
CA THR A 801 0.64 17.18 -13.56
C THR A 801 -0.14 16.14 -14.33
N ALA A 802 -1.43 16.35 -14.54
CA ALA A 802 -2.25 15.50 -15.41
C ALA A 802 -2.70 16.26 -16.65
N LEU A 803 -2.88 15.54 -17.76
CA LEU A 803 -3.32 16.09 -19.04
C LEU A 803 -4.53 15.34 -19.59
N CYS A 804 -5.55 16.09 -19.99
CA CYS A 804 -6.72 15.60 -20.70
C CYS A 804 -6.88 16.36 -22.03
N ASN A 805 -7.07 15.64 -23.14
CA ASN A 805 -7.21 16.27 -24.46
C ASN A 805 -8.56 16.99 -24.67
N ILE A 806 -9.56 16.70 -23.83
CA ILE A 806 -10.91 17.26 -23.92
C ILE A 806 -10.98 18.57 -23.14
N ALA A 807 -11.04 19.66 -23.90
CA ALA A 807 -11.25 21.00 -23.34
C ALA A 807 -12.68 21.17 -22.81
N PRO A 808 -12.87 21.95 -21.73
CA PRO A 808 -14.21 22.26 -21.24
C PRO A 808 -14.98 23.13 -22.24
N LYS A 809 -16.32 23.04 -22.21
CA LYS A 809 -17.18 23.80 -23.11
C LYS A 809 -17.04 25.30 -22.84
N GLY A 810 -16.70 26.06 -23.88
CA GLY A 810 -16.49 27.52 -23.78
C GLY A 810 -15.03 27.96 -23.64
N SER A 811 -14.07 27.04 -23.43
CA SER A 811 -12.63 27.35 -23.50
C SER A 811 -11.89 26.37 -24.42
N LYS A 812 -10.78 26.83 -25.02
CA LYS A 812 -9.90 25.95 -25.83
C LYS A 812 -8.94 25.14 -24.97
N MET A 813 -8.63 25.65 -23.79
CA MET A 813 -7.77 25.01 -22.80
C MET A 813 -8.09 25.55 -21.41
N SER A 814 -7.95 24.73 -20.39
CA SER A 814 -8.10 25.13 -18.98
C SER A 814 -7.07 24.39 -18.15
N ALA A 815 -6.89 24.86 -16.91
CA ALA A 815 -6.10 24.17 -15.93
C ALA A 815 -6.76 24.28 -14.56
N THR A 816 -6.85 23.16 -13.86
CA THR A 816 -7.40 23.06 -12.51
C THR A 816 -6.25 22.84 -11.55
N PHE A 817 -6.30 23.52 -10.42
CA PHE A 817 -5.28 23.46 -9.38
C PHE A 817 -5.90 22.84 -8.14
N ILE A 818 -5.21 21.86 -7.57
CA ILE A 818 -5.52 21.25 -6.28
C ILE A 818 -4.25 21.32 -5.46
N ALA A 819 -4.30 21.93 -4.29
CA ALA A 819 -3.13 22.03 -3.42
C ALA A 819 -3.47 21.68 -1.99
N ASN A 820 -2.64 20.84 -1.41
CA ASN A 820 -2.54 20.71 0.04
C ASN A 820 -1.53 21.75 0.53
N THR A 821 -2.00 22.75 1.26
CA THR A 821 -1.17 23.89 1.69
C THR A 821 -1.50 24.29 3.12
N THR A 822 -0.47 24.64 3.87
CA THR A 822 -0.63 25.14 5.26
C THR A 822 -1.40 26.46 5.29
N ALA A 823 -1.50 27.19 4.18
CA ALA A 823 -2.30 28.42 4.08
C ALA A 823 -3.82 28.20 4.32
N ILE A 824 -4.31 26.96 4.24
CA ILE A 824 -5.71 26.65 4.54
C ILE A 824 -6.08 26.93 6.00
N GLN A 825 -5.09 26.96 6.90
CA GLN A 825 -5.30 27.30 8.32
C GLN A 825 -5.96 28.68 8.52
N ASP A 826 -5.75 29.64 7.60
CA ASP A 826 -6.36 30.98 7.68
C ASP A 826 -7.89 30.90 7.60
N LEU A 827 -8.40 29.91 6.85
CA LEU A 827 -9.83 29.61 6.74
C LEU A 827 -10.38 29.10 8.07
N PHE A 828 -9.68 28.15 8.69
CA PHE A 828 -10.08 27.58 9.98
C PHE A 828 -9.97 28.60 11.12
N LYS A 829 -8.89 29.40 11.15
CA LYS A 829 -8.73 30.52 12.11
C LYS A 829 -9.90 31.50 12.03
N ARG A 830 -10.33 31.88 10.82
CA ARG A 830 -11.46 32.79 10.61
C ARG A 830 -12.77 32.23 11.19
N VAL A 831 -13.03 30.93 10.98
CA VAL A 831 -14.23 30.26 11.49
C VAL A 831 -14.15 30.10 13.01
N HIS A 832 -13.00 29.67 13.53
CA HIS A 832 -12.71 29.53 14.96
C HIS A 832 -12.90 30.84 15.72
N ASP A 833 -12.31 31.95 15.27
CA ASP A 833 -12.42 33.25 15.96
C ASP A 833 -13.88 33.71 16.12
N GLN A 834 -14.71 33.46 15.10
CA GLN A 834 -16.14 33.78 15.13
C GLN A 834 -16.90 32.86 16.08
N PHE A 835 -16.60 31.55 16.03
CA PHE A 835 -17.14 30.56 16.96
C PHE A 835 -16.82 30.93 18.41
N SER A 836 -15.55 31.14 18.75
CA SER A 836 -15.11 31.42 20.12
C SER A 836 -15.72 32.72 20.65
N ALA A 837 -15.89 33.74 19.80
CA ALA A 837 -16.56 34.98 20.18
C ALA A 837 -18.05 34.78 20.54
N MET A 838 -18.74 33.88 19.84
CA MET A 838 -20.13 33.51 20.13
C MET A 838 -20.24 32.61 21.35
N PHE A 839 -19.37 31.60 21.45
CA PHE A 839 -19.36 30.58 22.50
C PHE A 839 -19.05 31.18 23.87
N ARG A 840 -18.07 32.10 23.96
CA ARG A 840 -17.80 32.87 25.20
C ARG A 840 -19.00 33.66 25.70
N ARG A 841 -19.90 34.07 24.80
CA ARG A 841 -21.14 34.80 25.14
C ARG A 841 -22.35 33.88 25.34
N LYS A 842 -22.18 32.57 25.17
CA LYS A 842 -23.25 31.57 25.13
C LYS A 842 -24.41 31.97 24.20
N ALA A 843 -24.09 32.66 23.10
CA ALA A 843 -25.09 33.15 22.15
C ALA A 843 -25.67 31.96 21.36
N PHE A 844 -26.99 31.84 21.26
CA PHE A 844 -27.70 30.79 20.51
C PHE A 844 -27.42 29.33 20.92
N LEU A 845 -26.61 29.07 21.93
CA LEU A 845 -26.26 27.72 22.42
C LEU A 845 -27.51 26.88 22.79
N HIS A 846 -28.52 27.53 23.39
CA HIS A 846 -29.80 26.89 23.74
C HIS A 846 -30.59 26.32 22.55
N TRP A 847 -30.28 26.72 21.32
CA TRP A 847 -30.91 26.15 20.12
C TRP A 847 -30.33 24.77 19.81
N TYR A 848 -29.10 24.50 20.19
CA TYR A 848 -28.42 23.22 19.95
C TYR A 848 -28.65 22.26 21.13
N THR A 849 -28.48 22.74 22.37
CA THR A 849 -28.72 21.91 23.56
C THR A 849 -30.19 21.55 23.74
N GLY A 850 -31.11 22.33 23.18
CA GLY A 850 -32.54 22.01 23.12
C GLY A 850 -32.88 20.79 22.24
N GLU A 851 -32.00 20.42 21.31
CA GLU A 851 -32.14 19.26 20.41
C GLU A 851 -31.44 18.00 20.94
N GLY A 852 -30.82 18.07 22.13
CA GLY A 852 -30.18 16.93 22.79
C GLY A 852 -28.65 16.91 22.77
N MET A 853 -28.01 17.95 22.21
CA MET A 853 -26.54 18.09 22.15
C MET A 853 -25.92 18.53 23.49
N ASP A 854 -24.79 17.95 23.88
CA ASP A 854 -24.06 18.37 25.10
C ASP A 854 -23.20 19.62 24.84
N GLU A 855 -23.06 20.50 25.85
CA GLU A 855 -22.10 21.63 25.80
C GLU A 855 -20.65 21.14 25.67
N MET A 856 -20.33 19.92 26.11
CA MET A 856 -18.99 19.34 25.99
C MET A 856 -18.57 19.12 24.53
N GLU A 857 -19.48 18.72 23.65
CA GLU A 857 -19.20 18.48 22.22
C GLU A 857 -18.75 19.76 21.50
N PHE A 858 -19.26 20.92 21.92
CA PHE A 858 -18.77 22.21 21.41
C PHE A 858 -17.32 22.48 21.80
N THR A 859 -16.93 22.07 23.00
CA THR A 859 -15.58 22.28 23.53
C THR A 859 -14.59 21.33 22.84
N GLU A 860 -15.01 20.09 22.60
CA GLU A 860 -14.25 19.09 21.86
C GLU A 860 -14.02 19.53 20.40
N ALA A 861 -15.08 19.96 19.70
CA ALA A 861 -14.96 20.44 18.33
C ALA A 861 -14.10 21.73 18.23
N GLU A 862 -14.17 22.62 19.22
CA GLU A 862 -13.28 23.79 19.31
C GLU A 862 -11.80 23.37 19.51
N SER A 863 -11.55 22.38 20.38
CA SER A 863 -10.22 21.84 20.63
C SER A 863 -9.65 21.18 19.38
N ASN A 864 -10.39 20.27 18.75
CA ASN A 864 -9.93 19.54 17.56
C ASN A 864 -9.63 20.50 16.39
N MET A 865 -10.43 21.56 16.21
CA MET A 865 -10.11 22.59 15.22
C MET A 865 -8.83 23.36 15.57
N GLN A 866 -8.59 23.66 16.85
CA GLN A 866 -7.37 24.34 17.29
C GLN A 866 -6.13 23.45 17.15
N ASP A 867 -6.28 22.14 17.41
CA ASP A 867 -5.23 21.14 17.23
C ASP A 867 -4.86 21.01 15.75
N LEU A 868 -5.86 20.90 14.86
CA LEU A 868 -5.64 20.91 13.40
C LEU A 868 -4.91 22.17 12.93
N ILE A 869 -5.29 23.35 13.44
CA ILE A 869 -4.59 24.61 13.12
C ILE A 869 -3.13 24.59 13.61
N SER A 870 -2.87 23.95 14.75
CA SER A 870 -1.54 23.83 15.34
C SER A 870 -0.66 22.86 14.56
N GLU A 871 -1.21 21.73 14.11
CA GLU A 871 -0.54 20.78 13.22
C GLU A 871 -0.10 21.47 11.92
N TYR A 872 -1.00 22.19 11.24
CA TYR A 872 -0.63 22.96 10.04
C TYR A 872 0.50 23.99 10.30
N GLN A 873 0.54 24.61 11.48
CA GLN A 873 1.62 25.55 11.85
C GLN A 873 2.94 24.83 12.13
N GLN A 874 2.91 23.66 12.74
CA GLN A 874 4.09 22.85 13.02
C GLN A 874 4.78 22.45 11.71
N TYR A 875 4.02 21.92 10.74
CA TYR A 875 4.58 21.55 9.44
C TYR A 875 4.99 22.75 8.58
N GLU A 876 4.38 23.93 8.78
CA GLU A 876 4.84 25.16 8.14
C GLU A 876 6.20 25.62 8.70
N ALA A 877 6.38 25.53 10.02
CA ALA A 877 7.60 25.92 10.72
C ALA A 877 8.74 24.92 10.57
N ALA A 878 8.44 23.66 10.26
CA ALA A 878 9.40 22.61 9.94
C ALA A 878 10.19 22.97 8.67
N GLY A 879 11.36 23.61 8.85
CA GLY A 879 12.30 23.93 7.78
C GLY A 879 13.73 23.64 8.23
N ILE A 880 14.38 22.68 7.55
CA ILE A 880 15.81 22.37 7.59
C ILE A 880 16.41 22.30 9.02
N ASP A 881 15.81 21.51 9.90
CA ASP A 881 16.57 20.83 10.95
C ASP A 881 16.56 19.34 10.59
N GLU A 882 17.74 18.72 10.64
CA GLU A 882 18.10 17.38 10.15
C GLU A 882 17.37 16.23 10.87
N ASP A 883 16.39 16.53 11.73
CA ASP A 883 15.76 15.58 12.65
C ASP A 883 14.33 15.15 12.23
N ILE A 884 13.79 15.63 11.10
CA ILE A 884 12.41 15.28 10.66
C ILE A 884 12.41 14.31 9.45
N GLU A 885 13.55 14.05 8.78
CA GLU A 885 13.60 13.05 7.70
C GLU A 885 13.25 11.62 8.16
N GLU A 886 13.35 11.32 9.47
CA GLU A 886 13.06 9.99 10.03
C GLU A 886 11.56 9.75 10.30
N GLU A 887 10.79 10.80 10.67
CA GLU A 887 9.36 10.67 10.99
C GLU A 887 8.47 10.55 9.74
N TYR A 888 8.88 11.11 8.59
CA TYR A 888 8.11 11.09 7.34
C TYR A 888 8.00 9.70 6.67
N ILE A 889 8.80 8.72 7.08
CA ILE A 889 8.73 7.34 6.55
C ILE A 889 7.91 6.42 7.46
N GLU A 890 7.81 6.74 8.76
CA GLU A 890 7.14 5.92 9.76
C GLU A 890 5.62 6.21 9.79
N GLU A 891 5.17 7.46 9.95
CA GLU A 891 3.72 7.73 10.18
C GLU A 891 2.83 7.61 8.93
N GLY A 892 3.32 8.00 7.74
CA GLY A 892 2.52 7.92 6.50
C GLY A 892 2.28 6.49 5.99
N ALA A 893 3.07 5.53 6.49
CA ALA A 893 2.93 4.11 6.17
C ALA A 893 2.15 3.35 7.25
N GLU A 894 2.24 3.76 8.52
CA GLU A 894 1.62 3.04 9.64
C GLU A 894 0.09 3.18 9.71
N GLU A 895 -0.48 4.38 9.51
CA GLU A 895 -1.95 4.55 9.58
C GLU A 895 -2.73 3.90 8.42
N TYR A 896 -2.06 3.53 7.32
CA TYR A 896 -2.69 2.79 6.21
C TYR A 896 -2.53 1.26 6.31
N ILE A 897 -1.69 0.75 7.23
CA ILE A 897 -1.47 -0.69 7.43
C ILE A 897 -2.41 -1.28 8.49
N GLU A 898 -2.94 -0.48 9.42
CA GLU A 898 -3.83 -0.98 10.48
C GLU A 898 -5.30 -1.22 10.04
N GLU A 899 -5.73 -0.81 8.84
CA GLU A 899 -7.09 -1.07 8.30
C GLU A 899 -7.14 -2.07 7.10
N GLN A 900 -6.17 -2.99 6.94
CA GLN A 900 -6.25 -4.08 5.92
C GLN A 900 -6.22 -5.50 6.48
#